data_AF-A0A3M7PXN5-F1
#
_entry.id   AF-A0A3M7PXN5-F1
#
_cell.length_a   1.000
_cell.length_b   1.000
_cell.length_c   1.000
_cell.angle_alpha   90.00
_cell.angle_beta   90.00
_cell.angle_gamma   90.00
#
_symmetry.space_group_name_H-M   'P 1'
#
loop_
_entity.id
_entity.type
_entity.pdbx_description
1 polymer ?
#
loop_
_entity_poly.entity_id
_entity_poly.type
_entity_poly.pdbx_seq_one_letter_code
_entity_poly.pdbx_strand_id
1 'polypeptide(L)'
;LNDVPFILAKMNRISNETNSTDPSKKDDNSSQPAVIVAGNDSIKLMAESIGINNMSEEACRELANDLTFAIKSILLDAQKYCRKSRRKMLNPSDIDYALKIRSFEPIYGFYSNDQIPFRCSTMTGGNGGGRCVFYVDDQMLDLNEVISLNNSSIRLPNDFVIDAHWLAIEGVQPSVPENPQLVSRDIQKQEAIEGASVKSKEKIGLPIQKTNIGENLVKLKNLVPHDLSMEQQFYFKEITEACVGADEQKRTEALNSLSIDPGLHQLLPRFILFITEGVRLNIVQLNMAILIYLMRMAKALIENKSIYLEKYLHELLPSIFSCLLSKQLCARPDYDNHYALREFSALLVGQVLKAYGSTLTFLQSRIINVYVSAIKSEKSLFSTLFGAIVGLAELGDDQIFESVVLGMVKPIGEKISQVLDGNILPNEKLAAERVKLELIKIISKIFASKSTEIESNYLNEKFGSFIGQLIFLEINKTKNQSTKAKNQEIDKEPKRQANEVNMSKSSSGQSEDCEKLLTAASGIGLVMELKSQLRGSGLNELKLWPGVKITFFSSVVICMFVKWLRKRKIQIPRENLILVDTESKLSIKILYGSVTGKSKYFAEDFAKACSARGITQTSVTNLKDYDPEDNLLNEISPDNILVIFVSTYTDGAAPENASWFYKFVTEMCHDFRYEKASLKGLNYSVCGLGNSLYEDNFNKVAKELDKAFSILQATRVAPLYCCDENTIKSKHSSLEGDYDFWKNNFFEKVDHLKKEEQNPEEKPEEKPETKYEDTSDGEDNQSQSDEYVSDVDDDLNNNEDSAKVKKSNGVLDMEDLGTVIKKVKEKKISSEPKEMITPLLRKSLEKQGYKLIGSHSGVKLCRWTKSMLRGRGGCYKHTFYGIESHRCMETTPSLACANKCVFCWRHHTNPVGTEWKWKMDDPELIFETALKNQYSMINEFKGVPGVKKERIEEALNVKHCALSLVGEPIMYPEINRFIDLLHSKKISSFLVTNAQFPEAMRNLKPVTQLYVSVDAPTKESLKRIDRPLFKDYWQRYLDSLRVLNEKRQRTVYRLTLVKGWNTEEIEQYASLISLGKPDFIEIKGVTYCGESNASTLTMQNVPWYNEILGFVNQMQEKLAHEYEITCEHQHSNCLLLSHKKFKINNEWYTFIDYEKFHELVKDYGENGTQFTSLDYIAKTPSWALFGSKEAGFDPVEERHMRKKKKDISGC
;
A
#
# COMPACT_ATOMS: atom_id res chain seq x y z
N LEU A 1 45.97 30.81 43.33
CA LEU A 1 45.34 29.45 43.40
C LEU A 1 43.83 29.52 43.60
N ASN A 2 43.32 30.33 44.52
CA ASN A 2 41.88 30.42 44.86
C ASN A 2 40.93 30.87 43.71
N ASP A 3 41.46 31.31 42.56
CA ASP A 3 40.67 31.83 41.42
C ASP A 3 40.20 30.75 40.42
N VAL A 4 40.53 29.47 40.60
CA VAL A 4 40.05 28.40 39.70
C VAL A 4 38.51 28.36 39.58
N PRO A 5 37.72 28.55 40.67
CA PRO A 5 36.26 28.71 40.58
C PRO A 5 35.83 29.97 39.82
N PHE A 6 36.55 31.09 39.93
CA PHE A 6 36.25 32.34 39.21
C PHE A 6 36.38 32.14 37.69
N ILE A 7 37.36 31.35 37.25
CA ILE A 7 37.55 30.99 35.84
C ILE A 7 36.43 30.06 35.36
N LEU A 8 36.04 29.04 36.13
CA LEU A 8 34.90 28.17 35.81
C LEU A 8 33.58 28.95 35.74
N ALA A 9 33.33 29.86 36.69
CA ALA A 9 32.19 30.77 36.67
C ALA A 9 32.20 31.66 35.42
N LYS A 10 33.35 32.23 35.05
CA LYS A 10 33.49 33.10 33.87
C LYS A 10 33.32 32.34 32.55
N MET A 11 33.76 31.08 32.44
CA MET A 11 33.48 30.22 31.28
C MET A 11 31.99 29.85 31.17
N ASN A 12 31.33 29.55 32.31
CA ASN A 12 29.87 29.37 32.36
C ASN A 12 29.10 30.67 32.07
N ARG A 13 29.69 31.85 32.31
CA ARG A 13 29.07 33.14 31.99
C ARG A 13 29.19 33.48 30.50
N ILE A 14 30.39 33.35 29.92
CA ILE A 14 30.65 33.61 28.49
C ILE A 14 29.80 32.71 27.59
N SER A 15 29.57 31.45 27.97
CA SER A 15 28.68 30.51 27.25
C SER A 15 27.18 30.81 27.39
N ASN A 16 26.77 31.71 28.29
CA ASN A 16 25.39 32.20 28.40
C ASN A 16 25.22 33.62 27.83
N GLU A 17 26.18 34.54 28.04
CA GLU A 17 26.11 35.93 27.55
C GLU A 17 26.26 36.03 26.02
N THR A 18 26.85 35.01 25.38
CA THR A 18 26.82 34.81 23.92
C THR A 18 25.43 34.47 23.35
N ASN A 19 24.39 34.33 24.19
CA ASN A 19 23.01 34.09 23.79
C ASN A 19 22.06 35.30 24.02
N SER A 20 22.58 36.50 24.32
CA SER A 20 21.72 37.66 24.64
C SER A 20 22.21 39.02 24.10
N THR A 21 22.40 39.12 22.78
CA THR A 21 22.45 40.42 22.06
C THR A 21 21.60 40.36 20.78
N ASP A 22 21.03 41.50 20.41
CA ASP A 22 20.11 41.65 19.27
C ASP A 22 20.88 41.72 17.94
N PRO A 23 20.57 40.90 16.91
CA PRO A 23 21.36 40.80 15.68
C PRO A 23 21.13 41.97 14.69
N SER A 24 20.61 43.12 15.15
CA SER A 24 20.38 44.31 14.33
C SER A 24 21.64 45.15 14.05
N LYS A 25 22.76 44.86 14.74
CA LYS A 25 24.07 45.43 14.45
C LYS A 25 25.14 44.34 14.32
N LYS A 26 25.60 44.13 13.09
CA LYS A 26 26.88 43.49 12.80
C LYS A 26 27.93 44.56 12.52
N ASP A 27 28.88 44.71 13.42
CA ASP A 27 30.22 45.16 13.05
C ASP A 27 31.04 43.89 12.80
N ASP A 28 31.43 43.63 11.55
CA ASP A 28 32.16 42.42 11.20
C ASP A 28 33.64 42.53 11.64
N ASN A 29 33.99 42.02 12.82
CA ASN A 29 35.37 41.65 13.16
C ASN A 29 35.56 40.68 14.34
N SER A 30 36.70 40.00 14.33
CA SER A 30 37.32 39.25 15.44
C SER A 30 36.53 38.12 16.16
N SER A 31 36.38 36.97 15.51
CA SER A 31 36.20 35.69 16.22
C SER A 31 37.54 35.16 16.74
N GLN A 32 38.08 35.76 17.82
CA GLN A 32 39.23 35.21 18.56
C GLN A 32 38.77 34.53 19.86
N PRO A 33 39.39 33.40 20.28
CA PRO A 33 39.04 32.75 21.54
C PRO A 33 39.46 33.64 22.72
N ALA A 34 38.53 33.86 23.65
CA ALA A 34 38.78 34.69 24.84
C ALA A 34 39.95 34.12 25.66
N VAL A 35 41.11 34.78 25.61
CA VAL A 35 42.29 34.35 26.34
C VAL A 35 42.04 34.55 27.83
N ILE A 36 41.95 33.45 28.58
CA ILE A 36 42.01 33.50 30.04
C ILE A 36 43.38 34.08 30.39
N VAL A 37 43.38 35.22 31.09
CA VAL A 37 44.54 35.91 31.66
C VAL A 37 44.14 36.31 33.08
N ALA A 38 44.99 36.01 34.07
CA ALA A 38 44.81 36.49 35.43
C ALA A 38 44.92 38.02 35.47
N GLY A 39 44.06 38.69 36.23
CA GLY A 39 44.11 40.15 36.33
C GLY A 39 45.33 40.59 37.14
N ASN A 40 46.09 41.59 36.67
CA ASN A 40 47.15 42.22 37.45
C ASN A 40 46.61 42.70 38.81
N ASP A 41 45.37 43.19 38.85
CA ASP A 41 44.69 43.64 40.06
C ASP A 41 44.36 42.50 41.04
N SER A 42 44.08 41.28 40.54
CA SER A 42 43.91 40.09 41.39
C SER A 42 45.21 39.76 42.13
N ILE A 43 46.36 39.92 41.45
CA ILE A 43 47.68 39.66 42.05
C ILE A 43 48.13 40.79 42.97
N LYS A 44 47.78 42.06 42.66
CA LYS A 44 47.91 43.17 43.62
C LYS A 44 47.09 42.90 44.88
N LEU A 45 45.83 42.49 44.76
CA LEU A 45 44.98 42.11 45.90
C LEU A 45 45.56 40.94 46.72
N MET A 46 46.16 39.93 46.08
CA MET A 46 46.84 38.84 46.79
C MET A 46 48.08 39.35 47.54
N ALA A 47 48.89 40.23 46.94
CA ALA A 47 50.02 40.87 47.60
C ALA A 47 49.59 41.76 48.78
N GLU A 48 48.58 42.61 48.58
CA GLU A 48 47.92 43.42 49.62
C GLU A 48 47.45 42.51 50.79
N SER A 49 46.86 41.33 50.51
CA SER A 49 46.39 40.40 51.56
C SER A 49 47.50 39.73 52.39
N ILE A 50 48.73 39.69 51.85
CA ILE A 50 49.94 39.19 52.55
C ILE A 50 50.68 40.35 53.25
N GLY A 51 50.23 41.60 53.08
CA GLY A 51 50.83 42.81 53.65
C GLY A 51 51.86 43.51 52.74
N ILE A 52 51.96 43.11 51.47
CA ILE A 52 52.90 43.66 50.48
C ILE A 52 52.22 44.77 49.69
N ASN A 53 52.28 46.00 50.20
CA ASN A 53 51.49 47.13 49.69
C ASN A 53 52.00 47.75 48.38
N ASN A 54 53.30 47.63 48.05
CA ASN A 54 53.94 48.27 46.89
C ASN A 54 54.68 47.25 46.02
N MET A 55 53.96 46.50 45.19
CA MET A 55 54.54 45.61 44.17
C MET A 55 54.54 46.29 42.79
N SER A 56 55.64 46.14 42.02
CA SER A 56 55.74 46.74 40.68
C SER A 56 54.78 46.09 39.68
N GLU A 57 54.27 46.88 38.73
CA GLU A 57 53.28 46.39 37.77
C GLU A 57 53.84 45.32 36.82
N GLU A 58 55.16 45.31 36.61
CA GLU A 58 55.88 44.32 35.81
C GLU A 58 55.97 42.98 36.55
N ALA A 59 56.28 42.99 37.86
CA ALA A 59 56.22 41.79 38.69
C ALA A 59 54.79 41.24 38.79
N CYS A 60 53.78 42.10 38.90
CA CYS A 60 52.37 41.69 38.84
C CYS A 60 52.02 40.98 37.52
N ARG A 61 52.55 41.49 36.40
CA ARG A 61 52.29 40.99 35.03
C ARG A 61 52.94 39.61 34.78
N GLU A 62 54.19 39.42 35.20
CA GLU A 62 54.85 38.12 35.01
C GLU A 62 54.26 37.03 35.92
N LEU A 63 53.92 37.36 37.17
CA LEU A 63 53.17 36.44 38.04
C LEU A 63 51.77 36.12 37.47
N ALA A 64 51.13 37.07 36.78
CA ALA A 64 49.85 36.83 36.10
C ALA A 64 50.01 35.89 34.89
N ASN A 65 51.09 36.03 34.13
CA ASN A 65 51.43 35.15 33.02
C ASN A 65 51.69 33.70 33.49
N ASP A 66 52.50 33.51 34.54
CA ASP A 66 52.83 32.19 35.07
C ASP A 66 51.61 31.51 35.71
N LEU A 67 50.85 32.21 36.57
CA LEU A 67 49.59 31.70 37.13
C LEU A 67 48.61 31.27 36.03
N THR A 68 48.53 32.06 34.95
CA THR A 68 47.72 31.75 33.77
C THR A 68 48.21 30.49 33.05
N PHE A 69 49.52 30.31 32.90
CA PHE A 69 50.12 29.12 32.30
C PHE A 69 49.90 27.86 33.15
N ALA A 70 50.09 27.95 34.46
CA ALA A 70 49.85 26.87 35.41
C ALA A 70 48.39 26.38 35.37
N ILE A 71 47.41 27.32 35.43
CA ILE A 71 45.98 26.99 35.37
C ILE A 71 45.60 26.36 34.02
N LYS A 72 46.06 26.92 32.89
CA LYS A 72 45.84 26.32 31.55
C LYS A 72 46.40 24.91 31.47
N SER A 73 47.58 24.68 32.05
CA SER A 73 48.24 23.37 32.06
C SER A 73 47.48 22.32 32.88
N ILE A 74 46.96 22.69 34.07
CA ILE A 74 46.10 21.83 34.90
C ILE A 74 44.80 21.50 34.16
N LEU A 75 44.15 22.51 33.54
CA LEU A 75 42.90 22.31 32.80
C LEU A 75 43.08 21.39 31.58
N LEU A 76 44.22 21.45 30.88
CA LEU A 76 44.54 20.53 29.78
C LEU A 76 44.69 19.08 30.26
N ASP A 77 45.28 18.85 31.43
CA ASP A 77 45.41 17.50 32.00
C ASP A 77 44.06 16.98 32.53
N ALA A 78 43.27 17.83 33.18
CA ALA A 78 41.91 17.50 33.59
C ALA A 78 41.01 17.17 32.37
N GLN A 79 41.18 17.88 31.24
CA GLN A 79 40.47 17.56 30.00
C GLN A 79 40.89 16.20 29.41
N LYS A 80 42.16 15.77 29.55
CA LYS A 80 42.60 14.42 29.17
C LYS A 80 41.87 13.37 30.01
N TYR A 81 41.74 13.58 31.32
CA TYR A 81 40.97 12.70 32.21
C TYR A 81 39.49 12.59 31.79
N CYS A 82 38.81 13.72 31.64
CA CYS A 82 37.41 13.76 31.19
C CYS A 82 37.18 12.99 29.87
N ARG A 83 38.05 13.20 28.87
CA ARG A 83 38.02 12.46 27.60
C ARG A 83 38.29 10.96 27.77
N LYS A 84 39.23 10.57 28.63
CA LYS A 84 39.53 9.14 28.94
C LYS A 84 38.37 8.47 29.68
N SER A 85 37.66 9.19 30.55
CA SER A 85 36.38 8.75 31.16
C SER A 85 35.19 8.76 30.19
N ARG A 86 35.38 9.06 28.90
CA ARG A 86 34.33 9.21 27.88
C ARG A 86 33.26 10.27 28.22
N ARG A 87 33.55 11.21 29.12
CA ARG A 87 32.66 12.32 29.48
C ARG A 87 32.91 13.55 28.59
N LYS A 88 31.88 14.40 28.49
CA LYS A 88 31.97 15.72 27.83
C LYS A 88 32.09 16.88 28.81
N MET A 89 31.63 16.68 30.05
CA MET A 89 31.71 17.68 31.12
C MET A 89 32.84 17.33 32.09
N LEU A 90 33.59 18.34 32.46
CA LEU A 90 34.65 18.27 33.47
C LEU A 90 34.00 18.23 34.87
N ASN A 91 34.41 17.26 35.69
CA ASN A 91 34.01 17.17 37.10
C ASN A 91 35.14 17.69 37.99
N PRO A 92 34.89 18.11 39.26
CA PRO A 92 35.94 18.48 40.21
C PRO A 92 37.03 17.41 40.34
N SER A 93 36.63 16.14 40.38
CA SER A 93 37.54 14.99 40.41
C SER A 93 38.56 14.93 39.26
N ASP A 94 38.22 15.45 38.07
CA ASP A 94 39.17 15.51 36.96
C ASP A 94 40.29 16.52 37.22
N ILE A 95 39.98 17.60 37.95
CA ILE A 95 40.95 18.59 38.42
C ILE A 95 41.78 18.00 39.57
N ASP A 96 41.17 17.28 40.51
CA ASP A 96 41.88 16.61 41.61
C ASP A 96 42.90 15.60 41.10
N TYR A 97 42.55 14.79 40.08
CA TYR A 97 43.51 13.89 39.43
C TYR A 97 44.61 14.63 38.67
N ALA A 98 44.33 15.78 38.07
CA ALA A 98 45.32 16.61 37.38
C ALA A 98 46.28 17.31 38.37
N LEU A 99 45.78 17.79 39.51
CA LEU A 99 46.59 18.32 40.62
C LEU A 99 47.50 17.22 41.20
N LYS A 100 46.93 16.03 41.45
CA LYS A 100 47.67 14.87 41.98
C LYS A 100 48.79 14.38 41.05
N ILE A 101 48.58 14.40 39.72
CA ILE A 101 49.66 14.10 38.75
C ILE A 101 50.79 15.14 38.80
N ARG A 102 50.47 16.40 39.12
CA ARG A 102 51.43 17.51 39.20
C ARG A 102 52.05 17.68 40.59
N SER A 103 51.79 16.75 41.52
CA SER A 103 52.21 16.81 42.92
C SER A 103 51.77 18.09 43.66
N PHE A 104 50.66 18.70 43.24
CA PHE A 104 50.02 19.78 43.99
C PHE A 104 49.15 19.23 45.12
N GLU A 105 48.95 20.04 46.15
CA GLU A 105 48.08 19.72 47.27
C GLU A 105 46.60 19.57 46.81
N PRO A 106 45.88 18.55 47.29
CA PRO A 106 44.48 18.33 46.93
C PRO A 106 43.55 19.36 47.58
N ILE A 107 42.56 19.84 46.82
CA ILE A 107 41.63 20.87 47.29
C ILE A 107 40.35 20.20 47.81
N TYR A 108 40.17 20.18 49.13
CA TYR A 108 38.99 19.59 49.77
C TYR A 108 37.77 20.53 49.73
N GLY A 109 36.57 19.97 49.91
CA GLY A 109 35.30 20.71 50.02
C GLY A 109 34.43 20.76 48.75
N PHE A 110 34.98 20.46 47.57
CA PHE A 110 34.28 20.63 46.28
C PHE A 110 33.56 19.37 45.75
N TYR A 111 33.14 18.47 46.64
CA TYR A 111 32.46 17.21 46.31
C TYR A 111 30.93 17.25 46.52
N SER A 112 30.39 18.34 47.07
CA SER A 112 28.94 18.55 47.21
C SER A 112 28.28 18.83 45.86
N ASN A 113 27.01 18.42 45.71
CA ASN A 113 26.20 18.75 44.53
C ASN A 113 25.63 20.17 44.58
N ASP A 114 25.64 20.81 45.75
CA ASP A 114 25.07 22.13 45.99
C ASP A 114 25.95 23.22 45.41
N GLN A 115 25.40 23.99 44.47
CA GLN A 115 26.11 25.08 43.81
C GLN A 115 26.17 26.31 44.72
N ILE A 116 27.22 26.42 45.53
CA ILE A 116 27.47 27.58 46.38
C ILE A 116 27.66 28.83 45.49
N PRO A 117 26.79 29.86 45.58
CA PRO A 117 26.83 30.98 44.64
C PRO A 117 27.80 32.08 45.09
N PHE A 118 28.76 32.42 44.24
CA PHE A 118 29.63 33.59 44.45
C PHE A 118 28.82 34.88 44.41
N ARG A 119 28.83 35.64 45.51
CA ARG A 119 28.18 36.95 45.62
C ARG A 119 29.19 38.07 45.40
N CYS A 120 28.76 39.17 44.79
CA CYS A 120 29.59 40.35 44.59
C CYS A 120 29.20 41.45 45.58
N SER A 121 30.19 42.03 46.26
CA SER A 121 30.06 43.23 47.07
C SER A 121 30.87 44.36 46.45
N THR A 122 30.20 45.47 46.15
CA THR A 122 30.81 46.67 45.60
C THR A 122 31.15 47.63 46.73
N MET A 123 32.44 47.83 47.01
CA MET A 123 32.87 48.82 48.01
C MET A 123 32.64 50.23 47.47
N THR A 124 31.57 50.89 47.92
CA THR A 124 31.22 52.27 47.56
C THR A 124 32.08 53.28 48.33
N GLY A 125 33.38 53.28 48.06
CA GLY A 125 34.28 54.36 48.42
C GLY A 125 34.01 55.59 47.55
N GLY A 126 33.96 56.78 48.16
CA GLY A 126 33.56 58.01 47.51
C GLY A 126 34.60 58.64 46.57
N ASN A 127 34.89 57.98 45.43
CA ASN A 127 35.19 58.64 44.15
C ASN A 127 35.44 57.62 43.02
N GLY A 128 34.62 57.66 41.96
CA GLY A 128 34.98 57.30 40.59
C GLY A 128 35.32 55.84 40.20
N GLY A 129 35.64 54.94 41.12
CA GLY A 129 36.12 53.59 40.74
C GLY A 129 36.11 52.54 41.86
N GLY A 130 34.93 51.99 42.17
CA GLY A 130 34.81 50.91 43.17
C GLY A 130 35.34 49.56 42.68
N ARG A 131 36.30 48.96 43.40
CA ARG A 131 36.72 47.56 43.18
C ARG A 131 35.56 46.62 43.51
N CYS A 132 35.25 45.68 42.62
CA CYS A 132 34.25 44.62 42.83
C CYS A 132 34.90 43.41 43.53
N VAL A 133 34.49 43.12 44.77
CA VAL A 133 34.99 41.96 45.53
C VAL A 133 33.95 40.84 45.46
N PHE A 134 34.39 39.62 45.13
CA PHE A 134 33.54 38.43 45.15
C PHE A 134 33.83 37.60 46.40
N TYR A 135 32.79 37.13 47.08
CA TYR A 135 32.89 36.32 48.28
C TYR A 135 31.95 35.09 48.21
N VAL A 136 32.25 34.10 49.05
CA VAL A 136 31.44 32.89 49.22
C VAL A 136 30.52 33.12 50.43
N ASP A 137 29.21 33.01 50.22
CA ASP A 137 28.18 33.22 51.25
C ASP A 137 27.91 31.91 52.00
N ASP A 138 28.83 31.55 52.92
CA ASP A 138 28.78 30.29 53.66
C ASP A 138 27.82 30.40 54.86
N GLN A 139 26.83 29.51 54.94
CA GLN A 139 25.74 29.59 55.91
C GLN A 139 25.97 28.61 57.06
N MET A 140 25.95 29.12 58.30
CA MET A 140 26.03 28.27 59.49
C MET A 140 24.74 27.46 59.63
N LEU A 141 24.84 26.15 59.36
CA LEU A 141 23.77 25.18 59.59
C LEU A 141 23.84 24.62 61.02
N ASP A 142 22.69 24.29 61.62
CA ASP A 142 22.69 23.59 62.91
C ASP A 142 23.05 22.11 62.73
N LEU A 143 23.89 21.60 63.63
CA LEU A 143 24.30 20.20 63.67
C LEU A 143 23.09 19.26 63.85
N ASN A 144 22.05 19.70 64.56
CA ASN A 144 20.82 18.91 64.73
C ASN A 144 20.07 18.73 63.40
N GLU A 145 20.05 19.74 62.53
CA GLU A 145 19.44 19.67 61.20
C GLU A 145 20.23 18.71 60.29
N VAL A 146 21.56 18.77 60.31
CA VAL A 146 22.41 17.85 59.54
C VAL A 146 22.22 16.39 60.00
N ILE A 147 22.07 16.15 61.31
CA ILE A 147 21.78 14.81 61.85
C ILE A 147 20.38 14.34 61.44
N SER A 148 19.37 15.22 61.43
CA SER A 148 18.02 14.86 60.99
C SER A 148 17.96 14.55 59.49
N LEU A 149 18.68 15.33 58.66
CA LEU A 149 18.80 15.11 57.22
C LEU A 149 19.43 13.74 56.89
N ASN A 150 20.47 13.33 57.62
CA ASN A 150 21.13 12.03 57.45
C ASN A 150 20.24 10.81 57.79
N ASN A 151 19.11 10.99 58.50
CA ASN A 151 18.12 9.93 58.68
C ASN A 151 17.18 9.76 57.47
N SER A 152 17.30 10.60 56.44
CA SER A 152 16.62 10.42 55.16
C SER A 152 17.27 9.28 54.38
N SER A 153 16.53 8.24 54.02
CA SER A 153 17.08 7.12 53.25
C SER A 153 17.45 7.55 51.83
N ILE A 154 18.76 7.73 51.61
CA ILE A 154 19.33 8.02 50.28
C ILE A 154 18.94 6.89 49.32
N ARG A 155 18.22 7.24 48.25
CA ARG A 155 17.81 6.26 47.23
C ARG A 155 19.02 5.86 46.39
N LEU A 156 19.55 4.68 46.67
CA LEU A 156 20.52 4.03 45.79
C LEU A 156 19.90 3.81 44.41
N PRO A 157 20.63 4.07 43.30
CA PRO A 157 20.24 3.61 41.97
C PRO A 157 20.17 2.08 41.91
N ASN A 158 19.41 1.56 40.94
CA ASN A 158 19.45 0.13 40.60
C ASN A 158 20.80 -0.24 39.95
N ASP A 159 21.17 -1.52 40.04
CA ASP A 159 22.32 -2.08 39.32
C ASP A 159 22.20 -1.94 37.79
N PHE A 160 23.34 -2.02 37.11
CA PHE A 160 23.45 -1.86 35.65
C PHE A 160 22.83 -3.04 34.89
N VAL A 161 21.83 -2.75 34.06
CA VAL A 161 21.19 -3.69 33.12
C VAL A 161 21.51 -3.28 31.68
N ILE A 162 21.60 -4.25 30.77
CA ILE A 162 21.84 -4.01 29.33
C ILE A 162 20.63 -4.49 28.53
N ASP A 163 19.81 -3.55 28.06
CA ASP A 163 18.67 -3.81 27.19
C ASP A 163 19.08 -3.71 25.70
N ALA A 164 18.82 -4.75 24.92
CA ALA A 164 19.19 -4.84 23.51
C ALA A 164 17.98 -4.62 22.58
N HIS A 165 18.16 -3.85 21.50
CA HIS A 165 17.13 -3.56 20.51
C HIS A 165 17.71 -3.44 19.08
N TRP A 166 16.86 -3.52 18.06
CA TRP A 166 17.27 -3.40 16.66
C TRP A 166 17.51 -1.94 16.26
N LEU A 167 18.78 -1.55 16.09
CA LEU A 167 19.14 -0.21 15.60
C LEU A 167 18.83 0.00 14.10
N ALA A 168 18.98 -1.04 13.27
CA ALA A 168 18.73 -0.98 11.83
C ALA A 168 18.33 -2.35 11.24
N ILE A 169 17.52 -2.32 10.18
CA ILE A 169 17.04 -3.46 9.40
C ILE A 169 17.13 -3.07 7.92
N GLU A 170 17.96 -3.73 7.12
CA GLU A 170 18.26 -3.36 5.72
C GLU A 170 18.73 -1.89 5.57
N GLY A 171 19.54 -1.41 6.51
CA GLY A 171 19.99 -0.01 6.57
C GLY A 171 18.90 1.00 6.99
N VAL A 172 17.64 0.55 7.18
CA VAL A 172 16.53 1.38 7.64
C VAL A 172 16.36 1.22 9.15
N GLN A 173 16.33 2.32 9.88
CA GLN A 173 16.07 2.31 11.32
C GLN A 173 14.59 1.96 11.61
N PRO A 174 14.28 0.89 12.37
CA PRO A 174 12.91 0.55 12.74
C PRO A 174 12.41 1.49 13.84
N SER A 175 11.13 1.86 13.79
CA SER A 175 10.49 2.77 14.75
C SER A 175 10.10 2.07 16.06
N VAL A 176 11.07 1.50 16.76
CA VAL A 176 10.94 1.00 18.13
C VAL A 176 11.13 2.16 19.14
N PRO A 177 10.58 2.09 20.37
CA PRO A 177 10.64 3.20 21.33
C PRO A 177 12.05 3.68 21.70
N GLU A 178 13.03 2.79 21.57
CA GLU A 178 14.45 3.01 21.92
C GLU A 178 15.20 3.77 20.80
N ASN A 179 14.68 3.75 19.57
CA ASN A 179 15.30 4.40 18.42
C ASN A 179 14.88 5.88 18.30
N PRO A 180 15.80 6.80 17.97
CA PRO A 180 15.45 8.18 17.63
C PRO A 180 14.52 8.25 16.41
N GLN A 181 13.68 9.29 16.39
CA GLN A 181 12.82 9.58 15.23
C GLN A 181 13.66 10.07 14.04
N LEU A 182 13.30 9.65 12.83
CA LEU A 182 14.00 10.02 11.60
C LEU A 182 13.87 11.53 11.31
N VAL A 183 14.92 12.29 11.65
CA VAL A 183 15.09 13.70 11.30
C VAL A 183 15.78 13.83 9.94
N SER A 184 15.64 14.97 9.25
CA SER A 184 16.29 15.16 7.95
C SER A 184 17.82 15.14 8.05
N ARG A 185 18.49 14.66 6.98
CA ARG A 185 19.96 14.52 6.91
C ARG A 185 20.72 15.79 7.28
N ASP A 186 20.17 16.96 6.99
CA ASP A 186 20.83 18.25 7.28
C ASP A 186 20.75 18.61 8.77
N ILE A 187 19.66 18.24 9.45
CA ILE A 187 19.56 18.37 10.91
C ILE A 187 20.47 17.34 11.60
N GLN A 188 20.52 16.10 11.10
CA GLN A 188 21.49 15.10 11.59
C GLN A 188 22.95 15.56 11.40
N LYS A 189 23.29 16.23 10.29
CA LYS A 189 24.61 16.85 10.09
C LYS A 189 24.87 17.97 11.10
N GLN A 190 23.88 18.82 11.38
CA GLN A 190 24.01 19.86 12.40
C GLN A 190 24.22 19.26 13.80
N GLU A 191 23.41 18.27 14.20
CA GLU A 191 23.52 17.59 15.51
C GLU A 191 24.82 16.78 15.67
N ALA A 192 25.40 16.27 14.58
CA ALA A 192 26.70 15.60 14.56
C ALA A 192 27.89 16.57 14.69
N ILE A 193 27.75 17.81 14.20
CA ILE A 193 28.76 18.88 14.32
C ILE A 193 28.64 19.57 15.68
N GLU A 194 27.43 19.96 16.09
CA GLU A 194 27.10 20.58 17.38
C GLU A 194 26.93 19.52 18.48
N GLY A 195 27.96 18.68 18.65
CA GLY A 195 27.89 17.38 19.30
C GLY A 195 27.16 17.35 20.65
N ALA A 196 25.86 17.06 20.61
CA ALA A 196 24.90 16.83 21.70
C ALA A 196 25.16 17.61 23.01
N SER A 197 24.65 18.84 23.06
CA SER A 197 24.48 19.65 24.29
C SER A 197 23.16 20.43 24.29
N VAL A 198 22.04 19.74 24.08
CA VAL A 198 20.69 20.28 24.32
C VAL A 198 20.04 19.49 25.45
N LYS A 199 19.82 20.15 26.59
CA LYS A 199 19.23 19.51 27.78
C LYS A 199 17.80 19.05 27.48
N SER A 200 17.55 17.75 27.66
CA SER A 200 16.22 17.16 27.69
C SER A 200 15.40 17.75 28.84
N LYS A 201 14.56 18.74 28.55
CA LYS A 201 13.50 19.16 29.48
C LYS A 201 12.27 18.30 29.26
N GLU A 202 11.96 17.49 30.26
CA GLU A 202 10.74 16.70 30.36
C GLU A 202 9.50 17.57 30.12
N LYS A 203 8.49 16.99 29.46
CA LYS A 203 7.15 17.56 29.41
C LYS A 203 6.13 16.52 29.86
N ILE A 204 5.50 16.83 30.99
CA ILE A 204 4.51 15.98 31.64
C ILE A 204 3.25 15.86 30.78
N GLY A 205 2.86 14.62 30.49
CA GLY A 205 1.46 14.17 30.49
C GLY A 205 0.47 14.79 29.50
N LEU A 206 0.28 14.11 28.36
CA LEU A 206 -1.06 13.84 27.81
C LEU A 206 -1.16 12.33 27.49
N PRO A 207 -2.36 11.71 27.57
CA PRO A 207 -2.46 10.29 27.86
C PRO A 207 -2.04 9.40 26.68
N ILE A 208 -1.10 8.50 26.97
CA ILE A 208 -0.82 7.31 26.14
C ILE A 208 -2.08 6.44 26.17
N GLN A 209 -2.73 6.26 25.02
CA GLN A 209 -3.73 5.21 24.87
C GLN A 209 -3.05 3.87 25.08
N LYS A 210 -3.54 3.05 26.02
CA LYS A 210 -3.07 1.67 26.19
C LYS A 210 -3.40 0.85 24.95
N THR A 211 -2.45 0.77 24.01
CA THR A 211 -2.39 -0.37 23.09
C THR A 211 -2.24 -1.61 23.95
N ASN A 212 -3.24 -2.49 23.92
CA ASN A 212 -3.18 -3.75 24.67
C ASN A 212 -1.92 -4.53 24.26
N ILE A 213 -1.22 -5.09 25.24
CA ILE A 213 -0.07 -5.95 25.03
C ILE A 213 -0.58 -7.18 24.26
N GLY A 214 -0.13 -7.31 23.01
CA GLY A 214 -0.75 -8.19 22.02
C GLY A 214 0.11 -8.30 20.77
N GLU A 215 1.35 -8.77 20.99
CA GLU A 215 2.38 -9.14 20.02
C GLU A 215 2.87 -8.06 19.04
N ASN A 216 4.19 -8.05 18.83
CA ASN A 216 4.83 -7.18 17.87
C ASN A 216 4.61 -7.67 16.43
N LEU A 217 3.36 -7.52 15.94
CA LEU A 217 3.11 -7.37 14.51
C LEU A 217 3.70 -6.03 14.04
N VAL A 218 5.04 -6.03 13.97
CA VAL A 218 5.79 -5.15 13.08
C VAL A 218 5.12 -5.30 11.72
N LYS A 219 4.48 -4.23 11.26
CA LYS A 219 4.10 -4.15 9.87
C LYS A 219 5.39 -4.21 9.07
N LEU A 220 5.70 -5.38 8.51
CA LEU A 220 6.73 -5.53 7.51
C LEU A 220 6.38 -4.53 6.40
N LYS A 221 7.12 -3.43 6.43
CA LYS A 221 7.02 -2.33 5.47
C LYS A 221 7.32 -2.97 4.11
N ASN A 222 6.43 -2.78 3.12
CA ASN A 222 6.60 -3.36 1.78
C ASN A 222 8.08 -3.27 1.38
N LEU A 223 8.68 -4.42 1.09
CA LEU A 223 10.11 -4.56 0.87
C LEU A 223 10.53 -3.52 -0.16
N VAL A 224 11.33 -2.55 0.28
CA VAL A 224 11.79 -1.45 -0.58
C VAL A 224 12.64 -2.12 -1.66
N PRO A 225 12.27 -2.05 -2.94
CA PRO A 225 13.06 -2.68 -3.98
C PRO A 225 14.40 -1.94 -4.05
N HIS A 226 15.46 -2.59 -3.61
CA HIS A 226 16.81 -2.09 -3.83
C HIS A 226 17.06 -2.02 -5.34
N ASP A 227 17.58 -0.88 -5.80
CA ASP A 227 18.03 -0.70 -7.18
C ASP A 227 19.14 -1.71 -7.46
N LEU A 228 18.90 -2.60 -8.43
CA LEU A 228 19.85 -3.65 -8.80
C LEU A 228 20.77 -3.18 -9.92
N SER A 229 22.04 -3.59 -9.89
CA SER A 229 22.92 -3.46 -11.05
C SER A 229 22.39 -4.27 -12.24
N MET A 230 22.79 -3.91 -13.45
CA MET A 230 22.44 -4.69 -14.65
C MET A 230 22.90 -6.14 -14.53
N GLU A 231 24.11 -6.36 -13.99
CA GLU A 231 24.68 -7.69 -13.73
C GLU A 231 23.80 -8.53 -12.80
N GLN A 232 23.31 -7.93 -11.70
CA GLN A 232 22.39 -8.58 -10.77
C GLN A 232 21.04 -8.91 -11.41
N GLN A 233 20.55 -8.08 -12.34
CA GLN A 233 19.31 -8.34 -13.08
C GLN A 233 19.49 -9.48 -14.11
N PHE A 234 20.62 -9.53 -14.81
CA PHE A 234 20.97 -10.64 -15.71
C PHE A 234 21.15 -11.94 -14.94
N TYR A 235 21.94 -11.95 -13.86
CA TYR A 235 22.11 -13.12 -13.00
C TYR A 235 20.77 -13.60 -12.41
N PHE A 236 19.90 -12.70 -11.94
CA PHE A 236 18.56 -13.08 -11.48
C PHE A 236 17.75 -13.77 -12.58
N LYS A 237 17.76 -13.21 -13.80
CA LYS A 237 17.08 -13.80 -14.96
C LYS A 237 17.62 -15.19 -15.26
N GLU A 238 18.94 -15.32 -15.48
CA GLU A 238 19.59 -16.59 -15.83
C GLU A 238 19.34 -17.68 -14.78
N ILE A 239 19.43 -17.35 -13.49
CA ILE A 239 19.12 -18.28 -12.41
C ILE A 239 17.64 -18.69 -12.43
N THR A 240 16.69 -17.78 -12.62
CA THR A 240 15.26 -18.16 -12.70
C THR A 240 14.93 -19.02 -13.92
N GLU A 241 15.54 -18.73 -15.08
CA GLU A 241 15.39 -19.51 -16.31
C GLU A 241 16.07 -20.89 -16.20
N ALA A 242 17.24 -20.98 -15.59
CA ALA A 242 17.93 -22.26 -15.32
C ALA A 242 17.22 -23.09 -14.24
N CYS A 243 16.65 -22.47 -13.22
CA CYS A 243 15.90 -23.17 -12.17
C CYS A 243 14.61 -23.83 -12.69
N VAL A 244 13.89 -23.19 -13.63
CA VAL A 244 12.60 -23.69 -14.16
C VAL A 244 12.74 -24.39 -15.52
N GLY A 245 13.82 -24.15 -16.26
CA GLY A 245 14.10 -24.74 -17.57
C GLY A 245 14.28 -26.27 -17.55
N ALA A 246 14.25 -26.88 -18.74
CA ALA A 246 14.25 -28.34 -18.91
C ALA A 246 15.62 -29.01 -18.62
N ASP A 247 16.71 -28.25 -18.67
CA ASP A 247 18.09 -28.75 -18.54
C ASP A 247 18.47 -28.99 -17.07
N GLU A 248 18.65 -30.26 -16.67
CA GLU A 248 19.02 -30.64 -15.31
C GLU A 248 20.44 -30.17 -14.93
N GLN A 249 21.38 -30.08 -15.88
CA GLN A 249 22.77 -29.69 -15.57
C GLN A 249 22.81 -28.21 -15.15
N LYS A 250 22.24 -27.32 -15.97
CA LYS A 250 22.09 -25.90 -15.64
C LYS A 250 21.27 -25.69 -14.37
N ARG A 251 20.24 -26.52 -14.14
CA ARG A 251 19.46 -26.48 -12.89
C ARG A 251 20.32 -26.82 -11.67
N THR A 252 21.17 -27.84 -11.74
CA THR A 252 22.09 -28.19 -10.63
C THR A 252 23.15 -27.12 -10.39
N GLU A 253 23.67 -26.49 -11.44
CA GLU A 253 24.62 -25.37 -11.34
C GLU A 253 23.98 -24.14 -10.67
N ALA A 254 22.82 -23.70 -11.15
CA ALA A 254 22.07 -22.59 -10.57
C ALA A 254 21.68 -22.81 -9.10
N LEU A 255 21.28 -24.04 -8.75
CA LEU A 255 20.97 -24.40 -7.35
C LEU A 255 22.22 -24.42 -6.45
N ASN A 256 23.39 -24.72 -6.99
CA ASN A 256 24.66 -24.74 -6.24
C ASN A 256 25.26 -23.33 -6.09
N SER A 257 25.05 -22.45 -7.08
CA SER A 257 25.32 -21.01 -6.95
C SER A 257 24.43 -20.40 -5.85
N LEU A 258 23.11 -20.63 -5.88
CA LEU A 258 22.18 -20.13 -4.85
C LEU A 258 22.51 -20.57 -3.41
N SER A 259 23.11 -21.75 -3.20
CA SER A 259 23.46 -22.26 -1.88
C SER A 259 24.81 -21.76 -1.34
N ILE A 260 25.69 -21.27 -2.21
CA ILE A 260 27.06 -20.85 -1.87
C ILE A 260 27.22 -19.32 -1.90
N ASP A 261 26.56 -18.61 -2.82
CA ASP A 261 26.88 -17.22 -3.11
C ASP A 261 26.49 -16.24 -1.98
N PRO A 262 27.43 -15.42 -1.46
CA PRO A 262 27.15 -14.46 -0.40
C PRO A 262 26.54 -13.14 -0.90
N GLY A 263 26.64 -12.84 -2.21
CA GLY A 263 26.18 -11.58 -2.81
C GLY A 263 24.65 -11.44 -2.94
N LEU A 264 23.90 -12.50 -2.64
CA LEU A 264 22.48 -12.62 -2.98
C LEU A 264 21.52 -11.78 -2.13
N HIS A 265 22.00 -11.09 -1.10
CA HIS A 265 21.14 -10.42 -0.11
C HIS A 265 20.17 -9.39 -0.72
N GLN A 266 20.60 -8.63 -1.75
CA GLN A 266 19.76 -7.66 -2.47
C GLN A 266 18.76 -8.32 -3.44
N LEU A 267 19.03 -9.55 -3.89
CA LEU A 267 18.16 -10.34 -4.78
C LEU A 267 17.13 -11.17 -4.01
N LEU A 268 17.41 -11.49 -2.74
CA LEU A 268 16.60 -12.37 -1.89
C LEU A 268 15.09 -12.00 -1.85
N PRO A 269 14.67 -10.72 -1.76
CA PRO A 269 13.25 -10.36 -1.86
C PRO A 269 12.58 -10.83 -3.15
N ARG A 270 13.32 -10.76 -4.27
CA ARG A 270 12.80 -11.07 -5.61
C ARG A 270 12.76 -12.58 -5.85
N PHE A 271 13.75 -13.32 -5.34
CA PHE A 271 13.73 -14.79 -5.38
C PHE A 271 12.59 -15.37 -4.53
N ILE A 272 12.31 -14.80 -3.34
CA ILE A 272 11.22 -15.27 -2.48
C ILE A 272 9.86 -14.92 -3.09
N LEU A 273 9.68 -13.72 -3.64
CA LEU A 273 8.48 -13.37 -4.40
C LEU A 273 8.27 -14.31 -5.62
N PHE A 274 9.34 -14.63 -6.36
CA PHE A 274 9.29 -15.57 -7.49
C PHE A 274 8.88 -16.98 -7.06
N ILE A 275 9.40 -17.50 -5.94
CA ILE A 275 9.00 -18.78 -5.36
C ILE A 275 7.53 -18.73 -4.91
N THR A 276 7.10 -17.68 -4.23
CA THR A 276 5.74 -17.55 -3.68
C THR A 276 4.68 -17.43 -4.78
N GLU A 277 4.87 -16.55 -5.76
CA GLU A 277 3.96 -16.41 -6.90
C GLU A 277 4.04 -17.63 -7.83
N GLY A 278 5.23 -18.20 -8.05
CA GLY A 278 5.43 -19.42 -8.81
C GLY A 278 4.66 -20.60 -8.21
N VAL A 279 4.73 -20.81 -6.89
CA VAL A 279 3.94 -21.83 -6.18
C VAL A 279 2.45 -21.55 -6.28
N ARG A 280 2.03 -20.29 -6.05
CA ARG A 280 0.61 -19.87 -6.13
C ARG A 280 -0.01 -20.17 -7.50
N LEU A 281 0.73 -19.92 -8.58
CA LEU A 281 0.29 -20.18 -9.95
C LEU A 281 0.34 -21.67 -10.31
N ASN A 282 1.42 -22.39 -9.96
CA ASN A 282 1.58 -23.79 -10.36
C ASN A 282 0.70 -24.77 -9.56
N ILE A 283 0.25 -24.40 -8.36
CA ILE A 283 -0.82 -25.15 -7.66
C ILE A 283 -2.15 -25.04 -8.43
N VAL A 284 -2.49 -23.87 -8.98
CA VAL A 284 -3.71 -23.70 -9.80
C VAL A 284 -3.60 -24.40 -11.15
N GLN A 285 -2.40 -24.40 -11.76
CA GLN A 285 -2.11 -25.12 -13.00
C GLN A 285 -1.84 -26.63 -12.80
N LEU A 286 -1.82 -27.11 -11.55
CA LEU A 286 -1.55 -28.51 -11.18
C LEU A 286 -0.22 -29.08 -11.73
N ASN A 287 0.79 -28.23 -11.91
CA ASN A 287 2.09 -28.59 -12.48
C ASN A 287 3.10 -28.97 -11.37
N MET A 288 3.12 -30.26 -11.03
CA MET A 288 3.99 -30.82 -9.99
C MET A 288 5.49 -30.66 -10.29
N ALA A 289 5.92 -30.64 -11.55
CA ALA A 289 7.34 -30.56 -11.90
C ALA A 289 7.95 -29.21 -11.50
N ILE A 290 7.28 -28.10 -11.85
CA ILE A 290 7.73 -26.75 -11.46
C ILE A 290 7.66 -26.56 -9.95
N LEU A 291 6.65 -27.13 -9.27
CA LEU A 291 6.57 -27.11 -7.80
C LEU A 291 7.77 -27.80 -7.13
N ILE A 292 8.26 -28.92 -7.67
CA ILE A 292 9.50 -29.56 -7.19
C ILE A 292 10.70 -28.61 -7.38
N TYR A 293 10.82 -27.95 -8.54
CA TYR A 293 11.95 -27.07 -8.83
C TYR A 293 11.95 -25.83 -7.92
N LEU A 294 10.79 -25.22 -7.66
CA LEU A 294 10.65 -24.09 -6.73
C LEU A 294 10.94 -24.50 -5.27
N MET A 295 10.58 -25.71 -4.85
CA MET A 295 10.98 -26.23 -3.53
C MET A 295 12.48 -26.55 -3.46
N ARG A 296 13.11 -27.05 -4.53
CA ARG A 296 14.58 -27.20 -4.60
C ARG A 296 15.28 -25.84 -4.52
N MET A 297 14.73 -24.81 -5.16
CA MET A 297 15.23 -23.43 -5.08
C MET A 297 15.11 -22.86 -3.66
N ALA A 298 13.98 -23.09 -2.99
CA ALA A 298 13.81 -22.75 -1.57
C ALA A 298 14.83 -23.48 -0.69
N LYS A 299 15.12 -24.77 -0.95
CA LYS A 299 16.16 -25.53 -0.23
C LYS A 299 17.54 -24.88 -0.33
N ALA A 300 17.97 -24.51 -1.54
CA ALA A 300 19.26 -23.86 -1.76
C ALA A 300 19.41 -22.57 -0.95
N LEU A 301 18.35 -21.74 -0.91
CA LEU A 301 18.32 -20.52 -0.10
C LEU A 301 18.33 -20.80 1.42
N ILE A 302 17.64 -21.84 1.89
CA ILE A 302 17.62 -22.23 3.32
C ILE A 302 18.97 -22.80 3.78
N GLU A 303 19.74 -23.42 2.88
CA GLU A 303 21.06 -23.98 3.20
C GLU A 303 22.22 -22.96 3.10
N ASN A 304 21.98 -21.81 2.45
CA ASN A 304 22.95 -20.72 2.31
C ASN A 304 23.15 -19.99 3.66
N LYS A 305 24.28 -20.24 4.32
CA LYS A 305 24.64 -19.66 5.63
C LYS A 305 25.03 -18.18 5.58
N SER A 306 25.24 -17.62 4.38
CA SER A 306 25.66 -16.23 4.19
C SER A 306 24.48 -15.25 4.04
N ILE A 307 23.24 -15.75 3.88
CA ILE A 307 22.05 -14.90 3.77
C ILE A 307 21.20 -14.90 5.04
N TYR A 308 20.68 -13.72 5.41
CA TYR A 308 19.81 -13.57 6.57
C TYR A 308 18.33 -13.73 6.18
N LEU A 309 17.89 -14.98 6.07
CA LEU A 309 16.55 -15.36 5.62
C LEU A 309 15.43 -15.04 6.64
N GLU A 310 15.75 -14.87 7.91
CA GLU A 310 14.82 -14.79 9.05
C GLU A 310 13.63 -13.83 8.83
N LYS A 311 13.89 -12.64 8.26
CA LYS A 311 12.88 -11.60 7.95
C LYS A 311 11.80 -12.08 6.97
N TYR A 312 12.15 -13.01 6.08
CA TYR A 312 11.34 -13.46 4.95
C TYR A 312 10.67 -14.81 5.19
N LEU A 313 11.00 -15.51 6.29
CA LEU A 313 10.40 -16.81 6.63
C LEU A 313 8.86 -16.74 6.69
N HIS A 314 8.30 -15.60 7.10
CA HIS A 314 6.85 -15.39 7.15
C HIS A 314 6.15 -15.35 5.78
N GLU A 315 6.87 -15.11 4.69
CA GLU A 315 6.38 -15.09 3.30
C GLU A 315 6.69 -16.41 2.59
N LEU A 316 7.87 -16.98 2.85
CA LEU A 316 8.29 -18.27 2.29
C LEU A 316 7.52 -19.47 2.88
N LEU A 317 7.28 -19.50 4.20
CA LEU A 317 6.62 -20.64 4.86
C LEU A 317 5.19 -20.92 4.38
N PRO A 318 4.28 -19.94 4.18
CA PRO A 318 2.98 -20.19 3.54
C PRO A 318 3.08 -20.89 2.19
N SER A 319 4.13 -20.64 1.41
CA SER A 319 4.37 -21.28 0.11
C SER A 319 4.74 -22.76 0.30
N ILE A 320 5.62 -23.07 1.26
CA ILE A 320 5.99 -24.45 1.61
C ILE A 320 4.78 -25.20 2.21
N PHE A 321 3.99 -24.57 3.08
CA PHE A 321 2.75 -25.15 3.60
C PHE A 321 1.70 -25.40 2.52
N SER A 322 1.65 -24.57 1.47
CA SER A 322 0.75 -24.79 0.33
C SER A 322 1.16 -26.03 -0.46
N CYS A 323 2.46 -26.26 -0.68
CA CYS A 323 2.96 -27.52 -1.25
C CYS A 323 2.70 -28.74 -0.34
N LEU A 324 2.73 -28.57 0.97
CA LEU A 324 2.57 -29.65 1.94
C LEU A 324 1.11 -30.06 2.21
N LEU A 325 0.20 -29.10 2.36
CA LEU A 325 -1.15 -29.30 2.93
C LEU A 325 -2.29 -29.14 1.92
N SER A 326 -2.04 -28.61 0.71
CA SER A 326 -3.07 -28.42 -0.32
C SER A 326 -3.79 -29.71 -0.70
N LYS A 327 -5.06 -29.59 -1.11
CA LYS A 327 -5.95 -30.74 -1.35
C LYS A 327 -5.54 -31.54 -2.59
N GLN A 328 -5.14 -30.84 -3.65
CA GLN A 328 -4.70 -31.38 -4.94
C GLN A 328 -3.46 -30.62 -5.43
N LEU A 329 -2.50 -31.35 -6.03
CA LEU A 329 -1.19 -30.84 -6.49
C LEU A 329 -0.87 -31.19 -7.95
N CYS A 330 -1.64 -32.10 -8.54
CA CYS A 330 -1.41 -32.71 -9.85
C CYS A 330 -2.75 -33.01 -10.53
N ALA A 331 -2.74 -33.13 -11.86
CA ALA A 331 -3.93 -33.46 -12.64
C ALA A 331 -4.32 -34.95 -12.53
N ARG A 332 -3.36 -35.85 -12.26
CA ARG A 332 -3.60 -37.30 -12.15
C ARG A 332 -2.95 -37.88 -10.87
N PRO A 333 -3.65 -37.82 -9.71
CA PRO A 333 -3.07 -38.21 -8.42
C PRO A 333 -2.68 -39.70 -8.30
N ASP A 334 -3.13 -40.54 -9.24
CA ASP A 334 -2.87 -41.98 -9.29
C ASP A 334 -1.58 -42.36 -10.02
N TYR A 335 -1.04 -41.44 -10.83
CA TYR A 335 0.19 -41.62 -11.59
C TYR A 335 1.31 -40.69 -11.11
N ASP A 336 0.97 -39.45 -10.78
CA ASP A 336 1.91 -38.43 -10.33
C ASP A 336 2.21 -38.59 -8.83
N ASN A 337 3.46 -38.89 -8.46
CA ASN A 337 3.87 -39.19 -7.07
C ASN A 337 3.98 -37.95 -6.16
N HIS A 338 2.90 -37.18 -6.08
CA HIS A 338 2.77 -35.93 -5.32
C HIS A 338 3.04 -36.07 -3.81
N TYR A 339 3.04 -37.30 -3.28
CA TYR A 339 3.48 -37.61 -1.92
C TYR A 339 4.96 -37.24 -1.68
N ALA A 340 5.85 -37.47 -2.65
CA ALA A 340 7.27 -37.12 -2.53
C ALA A 340 7.50 -35.59 -2.45
N LEU A 341 6.63 -34.79 -3.08
CA LEU A 341 6.65 -33.33 -2.94
C LEU A 341 6.21 -32.89 -1.54
N ARG A 342 5.25 -33.59 -0.92
CA ARG A 342 4.85 -33.36 0.49
C ARG A 342 5.96 -33.75 1.45
N GLU A 343 6.56 -34.93 1.31
CA GLU A 343 7.70 -35.40 2.11
C GLU A 343 8.88 -34.41 2.03
N PHE A 344 9.23 -33.96 0.83
CA PHE A 344 10.27 -32.95 0.64
C PHE A 344 9.90 -31.61 1.30
N SER A 345 8.65 -31.14 1.15
CA SER A 345 8.19 -29.89 1.79
C SER A 345 8.19 -29.97 3.33
N ALA A 346 7.87 -31.13 3.91
CA ALA A 346 7.97 -31.37 5.34
C ALA A 346 9.43 -31.32 5.84
N LEU A 347 10.36 -31.93 5.10
CA LEU A 347 11.80 -31.87 5.38
C LEU A 347 12.32 -30.42 5.35
N LEU A 348 11.86 -29.58 4.41
CA LEU A 348 12.20 -28.15 4.38
C LEU A 348 11.71 -27.41 5.64
N VAL A 349 10.50 -27.68 6.12
CA VAL A 349 10.00 -27.11 7.39
C VAL A 349 10.87 -27.57 8.57
N GLY A 350 11.27 -28.85 8.59
CA GLY A 350 12.22 -29.38 9.57
C GLY A 350 13.59 -28.69 9.52
N GLN A 351 14.13 -28.41 8.33
CA GLN A 351 15.37 -27.65 8.15
C GLN A 351 15.24 -26.21 8.65
N VAL A 352 14.14 -25.51 8.33
CA VAL A 352 13.88 -24.14 8.79
C VAL A 352 13.81 -24.06 10.32
N LEU A 353 13.17 -25.01 10.99
CA LEU A 353 13.11 -25.04 12.45
C LEU A 353 14.48 -25.36 13.09
N LYS A 354 15.25 -26.26 12.49
CA LYS A 354 16.63 -26.57 12.93
C LYS A 354 17.60 -25.39 12.74
N ALA A 355 17.33 -24.50 11.76
CA ALA A 355 18.14 -23.31 11.49
C ALA A 355 17.74 -22.07 12.31
N TYR A 356 16.44 -21.83 12.52
CA TYR A 356 15.93 -20.56 13.08
C TYR A 356 15.08 -20.69 14.35
N GLY A 357 14.78 -21.90 14.82
CA GLY A 357 13.91 -22.13 15.99
C GLY A 357 14.47 -21.61 17.32
N SER A 358 15.80 -21.51 17.45
CA SER A 358 16.47 -20.90 18.60
C SER A 358 16.31 -19.38 18.67
N THR A 359 16.25 -18.70 17.52
CA THR A 359 16.05 -17.24 17.43
C THR A 359 14.56 -16.87 17.50
N LEU A 360 13.70 -17.66 16.84
CA LEU A 360 12.26 -17.41 16.74
C LEU A 360 11.46 -18.43 17.56
N THR A 361 11.37 -18.22 18.88
CA THR A 361 10.63 -19.11 19.80
C THR A 361 9.13 -19.24 19.49
N PHE A 362 8.53 -18.25 18.82
CA PHE A 362 7.14 -18.32 18.33
C PHE A 362 6.99 -19.17 17.04
N LEU A 363 8.07 -19.53 16.37
CA LEU A 363 8.01 -20.22 15.08
C LEU A 363 7.52 -21.66 15.27
N GLN A 364 8.12 -22.39 16.20
CA GLN A 364 7.78 -23.79 16.48
C GLN A 364 6.29 -23.93 16.86
N SER A 365 5.78 -23.07 17.75
CA SER A 365 4.37 -23.10 18.17
C SER A 365 3.41 -22.73 17.04
N ARG A 366 3.75 -21.74 16.18
CA ARG A 366 2.96 -21.42 14.99
C ARG A 366 2.87 -22.61 14.03
N ILE A 367 3.98 -23.31 13.78
CA ILE A 367 4.02 -24.44 12.84
C ILE A 367 3.24 -25.65 13.38
N ILE A 368 3.39 -25.97 14.67
CA ILE A 368 2.59 -27.00 15.34
C ILE A 368 1.09 -26.68 15.24
N ASN A 369 0.67 -25.44 15.50
CA ASN A 369 -0.73 -25.05 15.43
C ASN A 369 -1.35 -25.23 14.03
N VAL A 370 -0.59 -24.99 12.95
CA VAL A 370 -1.05 -25.24 11.57
C VAL A 370 -1.30 -26.74 11.34
N TYR A 371 -0.38 -27.62 11.72
CA TYR A 371 -0.56 -29.07 11.58
C TYR A 371 -1.67 -29.63 12.48
N VAL A 372 -1.78 -29.14 13.72
CA VAL A 372 -2.86 -29.50 14.66
C VAL A 372 -4.22 -29.09 14.11
N SER A 373 -4.33 -27.91 13.48
CA SER A 373 -5.56 -27.46 12.82
C SER A 373 -5.96 -28.38 11.66
N ALA A 374 -5.00 -28.71 10.78
CA ALA A 374 -5.23 -29.62 9.66
C ALA A 374 -5.70 -31.02 10.10
N ILE A 375 -5.14 -31.56 11.18
CA ILE A 375 -5.49 -32.89 11.73
C ILE A 375 -6.84 -32.89 12.46
N LYS A 376 -7.20 -31.79 13.14
CA LYS A 376 -8.50 -31.66 13.82
C LYS A 376 -9.67 -31.33 12.88
N SER A 377 -9.40 -30.87 11.66
CA SER A 377 -10.44 -30.56 10.68
C SER A 377 -11.09 -31.84 10.15
N GLU A 378 -12.36 -32.07 10.50
CA GLU A 378 -13.11 -33.27 10.08
C GLU A 378 -13.28 -33.39 8.56
N LYS A 379 -13.17 -32.26 7.83
CA LYS A 379 -13.32 -32.11 6.37
C LYS A 379 -11.97 -32.10 5.63
N SER A 380 -10.90 -32.56 6.28
CA SER A 380 -9.58 -32.77 5.67
C SER A 380 -9.60 -34.00 4.75
N LEU A 381 -8.90 -33.91 3.61
CA LEU A 381 -8.66 -35.07 2.75
C LEU A 381 -7.46 -35.86 3.28
N PHE A 382 -7.39 -37.16 3.00
CA PHE A 382 -6.24 -38.00 3.35
C PHE A 382 -4.91 -37.45 2.82
N SER A 383 -4.91 -36.75 1.68
CA SER A 383 -3.73 -36.07 1.12
C SER A 383 -3.22 -34.91 1.99
N THR A 384 -4.12 -34.13 2.61
CA THR A 384 -3.80 -33.08 3.59
C THR A 384 -3.37 -33.69 4.93
N LEU A 385 -4.06 -34.74 5.39
CA LEU A 385 -3.70 -35.45 6.62
C LEU A 385 -2.30 -36.07 6.54
N PHE A 386 -1.95 -36.69 5.41
CA PHE A 386 -0.59 -37.19 5.15
C PHE A 386 0.46 -36.09 5.32
N GLY A 387 0.26 -34.92 4.69
CA GLY A 387 1.17 -33.79 4.80
C GLY A 387 1.33 -33.27 6.24
N ALA A 388 0.26 -33.21 7.01
CA ALA A 388 0.32 -32.78 8.41
C ALA A 388 1.00 -33.80 9.34
N ILE A 389 0.79 -35.09 9.11
CA ILE A 389 1.40 -36.19 9.89
C ILE A 389 2.91 -36.26 9.63
N VAL A 390 3.34 -36.23 8.36
CA VAL A 390 4.77 -36.19 7.99
C VAL A 390 5.42 -34.89 8.46
N GLY A 391 4.70 -33.76 8.33
CA GLY A 391 5.13 -32.45 8.84
C GLY A 391 5.40 -32.43 10.35
N LEU A 392 4.60 -33.13 11.15
CA LEU A 392 4.83 -33.31 12.59
C LEU A 392 5.98 -34.27 12.89
N ALA A 393 6.18 -35.32 12.10
CA ALA A 393 7.24 -36.31 12.32
C ALA A 393 8.65 -35.72 12.14
N GLU A 394 8.84 -34.80 11.19
CA GLU A 394 10.11 -34.12 10.93
C GLU A 394 10.52 -33.10 12.01
N LEU A 395 9.62 -32.77 12.95
CA LEU A 395 9.92 -31.89 14.08
C LEU A 395 10.87 -32.53 15.12
N GLY A 396 10.86 -33.86 15.23
CA GLY A 396 11.77 -34.61 16.12
C GLY A 396 11.41 -34.62 17.61
N ASP A 397 10.50 -33.76 18.08
CA ASP A 397 10.00 -33.79 19.46
C ASP A 397 8.96 -34.90 19.67
N ASP A 398 9.44 -36.12 19.98
CA ASP A 398 8.61 -37.30 20.25
C ASP A 398 7.47 -37.02 21.26
N GLN A 399 7.70 -36.16 22.26
CA GLN A 399 6.68 -35.78 23.26
C GLN A 399 5.55 -34.90 22.68
N ILE A 400 5.86 -34.03 21.73
CA ILE A 400 4.85 -33.19 21.06
C ILE A 400 4.01 -34.07 20.15
N PHE A 401 4.65 -34.96 19.38
CA PHE A 401 3.94 -35.96 18.57
C PHE A 401 3.07 -36.86 19.47
N GLU A 402 3.58 -37.33 20.60
CA GLU A 402 2.84 -38.16 21.55
C GLU A 402 1.61 -37.42 22.13
N SER A 403 1.76 -36.16 22.57
CA SER A 403 0.63 -35.40 23.13
C SER A 403 -0.46 -35.05 22.11
N VAL A 404 -0.10 -34.79 20.86
CA VAL A 404 -1.04 -34.39 19.79
C VAL A 404 -1.67 -35.59 19.10
N VAL A 405 -0.86 -36.58 18.71
CA VAL A 405 -1.29 -37.63 17.78
C VAL A 405 -1.96 -38.79 18.52
N LEU A 406 -1.50 -39.19 19.72
CA LEU A 406 -2.09 -40.33 20.45
C LEU A 406 -3.62 -40.24 20.58
N GLY A 407 -4.13 -39.06 20.96
CA GLY A 407 -5.57 -38.83 21.12
C GLY A 407 -6.37 -38.84 19.81
N MET A 408 -5.70 -38.71 18.66
CA MET A 408 -6.31 -38.62 17.33
C MET A 408 -6.15 -39.91 16.50
N VAL A 409 -5.26 -40.85 16.87
CA VAL A 409 -5.05 -42.10 16.11
C VAL A 409 -6.36 -42.89 15.97
N LYS A 410 -7.12 -43.04 17.05
CA LYS A 410 -8.36 -43.84 17.06
C LYS A 410 -9.41 -43.33 16.04
N PRO A 411 -9.88 -42.06 16.08
CA PRO A 411 -10.85 -41.57 15.08
C PRO A 411 -10.29 -41.51 13.66
N ILE A 412 -8.96 -41.34 13.47
CA ILE A 412 -8.33 -41.45 12.15
C ILE A 412 -8.36 -42.90 11.65
N GLY A 413 -8.09 -43.88 12.51
CA GLY A 413 -8.14 -45.31 12.19
C GLY A 413 -9.55 -45.81 11.86
N GLU A 414 -10.55 -45.34 12.60
CA GLU A 414 -11.96 -45.62 12.33
C GLU A 414 -12.38 -45.07 10.94
N LYS A 415 -11.98 -43.85 10.59
CA LYS A 415 -12.17 -43.29 9.23
C LYS A 415 -11.43 -44.08 8.14
N ILE A 416 -10.22 -44.56 8.42
CA ILE A 416 -9.45 -45.38 7.47
C ILE A 416 -10.13 -46.74 7.22
N SER A 417 -10.65 -47.41 8.25
CA SER A 417 -11.40 -48.66 8.07
C SER A 417 -12.63 -48.42 7.19
N GLN A 418 -13.47 -47.43 7.55
CA GLN A 418 -14.68 -47.07 6.78
C GLN A 418 -14.41 -46.84 5.27
N VAL A 419 -13.26 -46.27 4.91
CA VAL A 419 -12.89 -46.01 3.51
C VAL A 419 -12.26 -47.23 2.81
N LEU A 420 -11.55 -48.10 3.54
CA LEU A 420 -11.04 -49.36 2.99
C LEU A 420 -12.17 -50.38 2.78
N ASP A 421 -13.07 -50.50 3.76
CA ASP A 421 -14.21 -51.41 3.77
C ASP A 421 -15.37 -50.93 2.86
N GLY A 422 -15.56 -49.61 2.75
CA GLY A 422 -16.61 -48.99 1.93
C GLY A 422 -16.35 -49.05 0.42
N ASN A 423 -17.39 -48.96 -0.40
CA ASN A 423 -17.29 -49.08 -1.86
C ASN A 423 -16.90 -47.75 -2.55
N ILE A 424 -15.80 -47.13 -2.08
CA ILE A 424 -15.36 -45.76 -2.38
C ILE A 424 -14.26 -45.73 -3.46
N LEU A 425 -14.11 -44.58 -4.12
CA LEU A 425 -13.13 -44.26 -5.18
C LEU A 425 -11.71 -44.82 -4.89
N PRO A 426 -11.04 -45.46 -5.87
CA PRO A 426 -9.72 -46.07 -5.68
C PRO A 426 -8.65 -45.09 -5.13
N ASN A 427 -8.72 -43.84 -5.57
CA ASN A 427 -7.80 -42.76 -5.23
C ASN A 427 -7.79 -42.48 -3.71
N GLU A 428 -8.96 -42.51 -3.08
CA GLU A 428 -9.10 -42.29 -1.63
C GLU A 428 -8.65 -43.51 -0.83
N LYS A 429 -8.86 -44.73 -1.36
CA LYS A 429 -8.31 -45.95 -0.75
C LYS A 429 -6.79 -45.97 -0.76
N LEU A 430 -6.16 -45.58 -1.87
CA LEU A 430 -4.69 -45.48 -1.99
C LEU A 430 -4.12 -44.39 -1.07
N ALA A 431 -4.83 -43.26 -0.92
CA ALA A 431 -4.44 -42.21 0.03
C ALA A 431 -4.57 -42.66 1.49
N ALA A 432 -5.69 -43.30 1.86
CA ALA A 432 -5.91 -43.85 3.20
C ALA A 432 -4.88 -44.95 3.54
N GLU A 433 -4.49 -45.78 2.57
CA GLU A 433 -3.42 -46.77 2.74
C GLU A 433 -2.05 -46.15 2.96
N ARG A 434 -1.67 -45.08 2.23
CA ARG A 434 -0.40 -44.38 2.50
C ARG A 434 -0.40 -43.69 3.87
N VAL A 435 -1.52 -43.09 4.30
CA VAL A 435 -1.66 -42.54 5.66
C VAL A 435 -1.54 -43.65 6.73
N LYS A 436 -2.18 -44.81 6.53
CA LYS A 436 -2.07 -45.99 7.40
C LYS A 436 -0.62 -46.45 7.57
N LEU A 437 0.11 -46.62 6.46
CA LEU A 437 1.50 -47.08 6.48
C LEU A 437 2.43 -46.11 7.21
N GLU A 438 2.28 -44.81 6.97
CA GLU A 438 3.16 -43.81 7.58
C GLU A 438 2.85 -43.60 9.07
N LEU A 439 1.57 -43.65 9.48
CA LEU A 439 1.19 -43.68 10.90
C LEU A 439 1.81 -44.87 11.64
N ILE A 440 1.75 -46.08 11.06
CA ILE A 440 2.38 -47.27 11.64
C ILE A 440 3.89 -47.05 11.77
N LYS A 441 4.57 -46.62 10.70
CA LYS A 441 6.02 -46.36 10.66
C LYS A 441 6.48 -45.36 11.73
N ILE A 442 5.77 -44.25 11.91
CA ILE A 442 6.13 -43.24 12.92
C ILE A 442 5.84 -43.76 14.34
N ILE A 443 4.65 -44.33 14.58
CA ILE A 443 4.28 -44.80 15.93
C ILE A 443 5.17 -45.96 16.37
N SER A 444 5.48 -46.93 15.48
CA SER A 444 6.41 -48.01 15.77
C SER A 444 7.83 -47.51 16.08
N LYS A 445 8.30 -46.43 15.44
CA LYS A 445 9.59 -45.79 15.78
C LYS A 445 9.58 -45.22 17.21
N ILE A 446 8.51 -44.53 17.61
CA ILE A 446 8.37 -43.91 18.94
C ILE A 446 8.20 -44.96 20.05
N PHE A 447 7.50 -46.06 19.79
CA PHE A 447 7.40 -47.17 20.76
C PHE A 447 8.60 -48.13 20.74
N ALA A 448 9.45 -48.10 19.72
CA ALA A 448 10.72 -48.85 19.71
C ALA A 448 11.82 -48.16 20.53
N SER A 449 11.77 -46.84 20.73
CA SER A 449 12.71 -46.11 21.61
C SER A 449 12.39 -46.26 23.10
N LYS A 450 11.13 -46.60 23.45
CA LYS A 450 10.69 -46.89 24.82
C LYS A 450 10.94 -48.37 25.16
N SER A 451 11.94 -48.62 26.00
CA SER A 451 12.54 -49.95 26.25
C SER A 451 11.64 -51.02 26.91
N THR A 452 10.35 -50.78 27.11
CA THR A 452 9.44 -51.71 27.78
C THR A 452 8.91 -52.82 26.86
N GLU A 453 8.49 -53.92 27.48
CA GLU A 453 7.56 -54.85 26.85
C GLU A 453 6.17 -54.18 26.76
N ILE A 454 5.47 -54.37 25.65
CA ILE A 454 4.19 -53.72 25.37
C ILE A 454 3.22 -54.82 24.96
N GLU A 455 2.18 -55.03 25.76
CA GLU A 455 1.16 -56.03 25.48
C GLU A 455 0.27 -55.60 24.30
N SER A 456 -0.13 -56.58 23.48
CA SER A 456 -1.07 -56.39 22.38
C SER A 456 -2.38 -55.73 22.85
N ASN A 457 -2.88 -56.12 24.02
CA ASN A 457 -4.12 -55.59 24.60
C ASN A 457 -4.06 -54.07 24.84
N TYR A 458 -2.96 -53.58 25.43
CA TYR A 458 -2.74 -52.14 25.67
C TYR A 458 -2.72 -51.32 24.38
N LEU A 459 -2.13 -51.85 23.30
CA LEU A 459 -2.13 -51.19 22.00
C LEU A 459 -3.52 -51.18 21.35
N ASN A 460 -4.26 -52.29 21.44
CA ASN A 460 -5.60 -52.41 20.86
C ASN A 460 -6.64 -51.52 21.60
N GLU A 461 -6.52 -51.38 22.91
CA GLU A 461 -7.36 -50.48 23.71
C GLU A 461 -7.06 -49.00 23.40
N LYS A 462 -5.77 -48.65 23.30
CA LYS A 462 -5.32 -47.26 23.10
C LYS A 462 -5.47 -46.75 21.66
N PHE A 463 -5.35 -47.62 20.66
CA PHE A 463 -5.34 -47.26 19.23
C PHE A 463 -6.48 -47.83 18.40
N GLY A 464 -7.36 -48.65 18.99
CA GLY A 464 -8.37 -49.43 18.29
C GLY A 464 -7.78 -50.70 17.67
N SER A 465 -8.61 -51.75 17.57
CA SER A 465 -8.20 -53.09 17.13
C SER A 465 -7.55 -53.13 15.74
N PHE A 466 -8.08 -52.35 14.78
CA PHE A 466 -7.61 -52.35 13.39
C PHE A 466 -6.17 -51.85 13.23
N ILE A 467 -5.79 -50.76 13.92
CA ILE A 467 -4.45 -50.18 13.83
C ILE A 467 -3.51 -50.75 14.91
N GLY A 468 -3.98 -50.97 16.14
CA GLY A 468 -3.16 -51.49 17.25
C GLY A 468 -2.47 -52.82 16.93
N GLN A 469 -3.19 -53.75 16.28
CA GLN A 469 -2.67 -55.07 15.92
C GLN A 469 -1.60 -55.00 14.81
N LEU A 470 -1.72 -54.05 13.88
CA LEU A 470 -0.71 -53.79 12.83
C LEU A 470 0.55 -53.11 13.41
N ILE A 471 0.39 -52.16 14.32
CA ILE A 471 1.50 -51.51 15.03
C ILE A 471 2.30 -52.54 15.85
N PHE A 472 1.63 -53.45 16.55
CA PHE A 472 2.28 -54.53 17.30
C PHE A 472 3.13 -55.44 16.40
N LEU A 473 2.59 -55.84 15.23
CA LEU A 473 3.32 -56.63 14.24
C LEU A 473 4.56 -55.90 13.72
N GLU A 474 4.46 -54.60 13.44
CA GLU A 474 5.60 -53.83 12.90
C GLU A 474 6.66 -53.54 13.97
N ILE A 475 6.29 -53.20 15.21
CA ILE A 475 7.24 -53.05 16.34
C ILE A 475 8.08 -54.32 16.51
N ASN A 476 7.45 -55.50 16.39
CA ASN A 476 8.16 -56.77 16.49
C ASN A 476 9.12 -57.01 15.31
N LYS A 477 8.84 -56.50 14.11
CA LYS A 477 9.82 -56.49 13.00
C LYS A 477 10.97 -55.52 13.29
N THR A 478 10.70 -54.29 13.74
CA THR A 478 11.73 -53.28 14.01
C THR A 478 12.67 -53.73 15.13
N LYS A 479 12.12 -54.29 16.22
CA LYS A 479 12.92 -54.91 17.30
C LYS A 479 13.81 -56.02 16.73
N ASN A 480 13.26 -56.99 15.99
CA ASN A 480 14.03 -58.08 15.37
C ASN A 480 15.11 -57.62 14.36
N GLN A 481 14.89 -56.52 13.63
CA GLN A 481 15.93 -55.91 12.77
C GLN A 481 17.04 -55.28 13.62
N SER A 482 16.71 -54.59 14.71
CA SER A 482 17.71 -54.02 15.61
C SER A 482 18.58 -55.08 16.31
N THR A 483 18.02 -56.24 16.66
CA THR A 483 18.79 -57.39 17.19
C THR A 483 19.74 -57.97 16.13
N LYS A 484 19.31 -58.07 14.87
CA LYS A 484 20.17 -58.52 13.77
C LYS A 484 21.32 -57.55 13.49
N ALA A 485 21.10 -56.24 13.58
CA ALA A 485 22.15 -55.24 13.44
C ALA A 485 23.19 -55.34 14.56
N LYS A 486 22.76 -55.35 15.83
CA LYS A 486 23.67 -55.50 16.99
C LYS A 486 24.48 -56.79 16.95
N ASN A 487 23.86 -57.90 16.54
CA ASN A 487 24.57 -59.18 16.39
C ASN A 487 25.58 -59.20 15.22
N GLN A 488 25.59 -58.20 14.33
CA GLN A 488 26.62 -58.05 13.28
C GLN A 488 27.76 -57.10 13.65
N GLU A 489 27.61 -56.28 14.69
CA GLU A 489 28.68 -55.41 15.20
C GLU A 489 29.56 -56.13 16.24
N ILE A 490 28.97 -56.99 17.08
CA ILE A 490 29.65 -57.73 18.16
C ILE A 490 30.79 -58.62 17.64
N ASP A 491 30.70 -59.14 16.41
CA ASP A 491 31.72 -60.02 15.80
C ASP A 491 32.99 -59.29 15.28
N LYS A 492 33.14 -57.98 15.52
CA LYS A 492 34.27 -57.18 14.98
C LYS A 492 35.19 -56.49 16.01
N GLU A 493 34.90 -56.60 17.30
CA GLU A 493 35.81 -56.13 18.36
C GLU A 493 36.54 -57.31 19.01
N PRO A 494 37.76 -57.65 18.54
CA PRO A 494 38.92 -57.44 19.40
C PRO A 494 40.26 -57.20 18.65
N LYS A 495 40.35 -56.17 17.78
CA LYS A 495 41.64 -55.80 17.10
C LYS A 495 41.93 -54.30 16.97
N ARG A 496 41.50 -53.45 17.92
CA ARG A 496 41.81 -51.99 17.92
C ARG A 496 42.23 -51.35 19.26
N GLN A 497 42.66 -52.14 20.25
CA GLN A 497 43.39 -51.60 21.42
C GLN A 497 44.89 -51.89 21.33
N ALA A 498 45.53 -51.26 20.34
CA ALA A 498 46.97 -51.10 20.23
C ALA A 498 47.25 -49.84 19.37
N ASN A 499 48.34 -49.13 19.68
CA ASN A 499 48.81 -47.93 18.98
C ASN A 499 47.96 -46.65 19.18
N GLU A 500 47.63 -46.31 20.42
CA GLU A 500 47.96 -44.95 20.86
C GLU A 500 49.44 -44.90 21.31
N VAL A 501 50.02 -43.70 21.38
CA VAL A 501 51.47 -43.41 21.53
C VAL A 501 52.30 -43.64 20.26
N ASN A 502 52.35 -42.63 19.37
CA ASN A 502 53.62 -41.92 19.12
C ASN A 502 53.51 -40.63 18.27
N MET A 503 54.56 -39.81 18.41
CA MET A 503 55.01 -38.72 17.53
C MET A 503 54.10 -37.51 17.25
N SER A 504 54.51 -36.39 17.85
CA SER A 504 54.25 -35.03 17.35
C SER A 504 55.47 -34.50 16.57
N LYS A 505 55.28 -33.43 15.79
CA LYS A 505 56.27 -32.71 14.94
C LYS A 505 56.66 -33.50 13.66
N SER A 506 57.00 -32.86 12.53
CA SER A 506 57.23 -31.43 12.23
C SER A 506 56.67 -31.00 10.84
N SER A 507 56.72 -29.71 10.55
CA SER A 507 56.18 -29.02 9.36
C SER A 507 57.03 -29.11 8.09
N SER A 508 56.40 -29.10 6.90
CA SER A 508 56.57 -28.06 5.85
C SER A 508 55.91 -28.45 4.49
N GLY A 509 55.65 -27.45 3.64
CA GLY A 509 55.42 -27.62 2.19
C GLY A 509 53.98 -27.91 1.74
N GLN A 510 53.55 -27.25 0.66
CA GLN A 510 52.35 -27.57 -0.12
C GLN A 510 52.79 -28.06 -1.50
N SER A 511 52.14 -29.09 -2.06
CA SER A 511 51.35 -29.00 -3.31
C SER A 511 50.99 -30.37 -3.91
N GLU A 512 49.87 -30.40 -4.64
CA GLU A 512 49.48 -31.37 -5.69
C GLU A 512 49.06 -32.81 -5.29
N ASP A 513 48.41 -33.45 -6.26
CA ASP A 513 47.90 -34.84 -6.36
C ASP A 513 46.95 -35.41 -5.29
N CYS A 514 45.64 -35.23 -5.56
CA CYS A 514 44.56 -36.05 -4.99
C CYS A 514 43.50 -36.42 -6.06
N GLU A 515 43.95 -36.91 -7.22
CA GLU A 515 43.11 -37.71 -8.11
C GLU A 515 43.07 -39.18 -7.61
N LYS A 516 41.96 -39.90 -7.85
CA LYS A 516 41.66 -41.29 -7.44
C LYS A 516 41.23 -41.47 -5.96
N LEU A 517 39.92 -41.31 -5.70
CA LEU A 517 39.24 -42.10 -4.66
C LEU A 517 37.72 -42.25 -4.90
N LEU A 518 37.30 -42.39 -6.16
CA LEU A 518 35.88 -42.43 -6.58
C LEU A 518 35.40 -43.82 -7.06
N THR A 519 35.89 -44.90 -6.46
CA THR A 519 35.39 -46.27 -6.69
C THR A 519 35.58 -47.17 -5.46
N ALA A 520 34.51 -47.40 -4.68
CA ALA A 520 34.24 -48.65 -3.94
C ALA A 520 33.05 -48.51 -2.95
N ALA A 521 31.80 -48.82 -3.35
CA ALA A 521 30.70 -49.21 -2.45
C ALA A 521 29.44 -49.68 -3.23
N SER A 522 29.47 -50.88 -3.80
CA SER A 522 28.26 -51.51 -4.37
C SER A 522 28.27 -53.03 -4.17
N GLY A 523 27.18 -53.61 -3.67
CA GLY A 523 26.99 -55.08 -3.70
C GLY A 523 26.01 -55.63 -2.66
N ILE A 524 25.30 -56.71 -3.05
CA ILE A 524 24.28 -57.48 -2.30
C ILE A 524 22.93 -56.74 -2.21
N GLY A 525 21.80 -57.19 -2.80
CA GLY A 525 21.44 -58.51 -3.39
C GLY A 525 20.43 -59.24 -2.48
N LEU A 526 19.36 -59.91 -2.96
CA LEU A 526 19.18 -60.66 -4.22
C LEU A 526 17.67 -60.98 -4.47
N VAL A 527 17.39 -61.72 -5.57
CA VAL A 527 16.11 -62.37 -6.02
C VAL A 527 15.16 -61.40 -6.77
N MET A 528 14.60 -61.66 -7.96
CA MET A 528 14.69 -62.71 -9.03
C MET A 528 14.56 -61.96 -10.39
N GLU A 529 15.05 -62.37 -11.58
CA GLU A 529 15.41 -63.64 -12.24
C GLU A 529 14.28 -64.39 -12.95
N LEU A 530 14.13 -64.14 -14.26
CA LEU A 530 13.64 -65.12 -15.25
C LEU A 530 14.00 -64.72 -16.71
N LYS A 531 15.11 -65.26 -17.23
CA LYS A 531 15.43 -65.54 -18.67
C LYS A 531 15.07 -64.47 -19.73
N SER A 532 16.00 -63.85 -20.45
CA SER A 532 17.11 -64.42 -21.26
C SER A 532 16.68 -65.44 -22.33
N GLN A 533 16.46 -64.98 -23.56
CA GLN A 533 16.64 -65.80 -24.75
C GLN A 533 16.99 -64.95 -25.99
N LEU A 534 17.73 -65.57 -26.93
CA LEU A 534 18.19 -65.08 -28.23
C LEU A 534 19.24 -63.94 -28.24
N ARG A 535 20.41 -64.28 -28.80
CA ARG A 535 21.52 -63.37 -29.14
C ARG A 535 21.54 -63.14 -30.65
N GLY A 536 21.92 -61.93 -31.07
CA GLY A 536 23.00 -61.73 -32.03
C GLY A 536 22.78 -61.94 -33.54
N SER A 537 23.47 -61.09 -34.30
CA SER A 537 23.94 -61.24 -35.71
C SER A 537 22.92 -61.47 -36.83
N GLY A 538 23.02 -60.67 -37.89
CA GLY A 538 22.38 -60.96 -39.19
C GLY A 538 22.06 -59.72 -40.03
N LEU A 539 22.97 -59.33 -40.93
CA LEU A 539 22.69 -58.39 -42.01
C LEU A 539 22.48 -59.20 -43.30
N ASN A 540 21.27 -59.16 -43.88
CA ASN A 540 21.03 -58.79 -45.30
C ASN A 540 19.61 -59.12 -45.82
N GLU A 541 19.15 -58.23 -46.72
CA GLU A 541 18.23 -58.43 -47.85
C GLU A 541 16.85 -59.12 -47.67
N LEU A 542 15.79 -58.33 -47.84
CA LEU A 542 15.05 -58.27 -49.12
C LEU A 542 14.13 -57.04 -49.20
N LYS A 543 13.82 -56.55 -50.43
CA LYS A 543 12.92 -55.41 -50.70
C LYS A 543 11.61 -55.90 -51.31
N LEU A 544 10.48 -55.28 -50.94
CA LEU A 544 9.43 -54.74 -51.85
C LEU A 544 8.34 -53.98 -51.07
N TRP A 545 7.49 -53.23 -51.78
CA TRP A 545 6.47 -52.25 -51.32
C TRP A 545 5.04 -52.73 -51.73
N PRO A 546 3.92 -52.04 -51.38
CA PRO A 546 3.49 -51.41 -50.10
C PRO A 546 1.96 -51.60 -49.79
N GLY A 547 1.44 -51.09 -48.64
CA GLY A 547 0.10 -50.44 -48.62
C GLY A 547 -0.95 -50.75 -47.52
N VAL A 548 -1.83 -49.76 -47.31
CA VAL A 548 -3.18 -49.77 -46.66
C VAL A 548 -3.28 -49.72 -45.11
N LYS A 549 -4.32 -49.04 -44.60
CA LYS A 549 -4.66 -48.77 -43.18
C LYS A 549 -5.94 -49.49 -42.74
N ILE A 550 -6.21 -49.56 -41.43
CA ILE A 550 -7.47 -50.05 -40.81
C ILE A 550 -8.11 -48.95 -39.93
N THR A 551 -9.43 -49.03 -39.75
CA THR A 551 -10.29 -48.09 -38.99
C THR A 551 -11.35 -48.88 -38.18
N PHE A 552 -11.90 -48.34 -37.06
CA PHE A 552 -13.35 -48.34 -36.70
C PHE A 552 -13.71 -47.89 -35.24
N PHE A 553 -14.75 -47.03 -35.14
CA PHE A 553 -15.93 -47.07 -34.22
C PHE A 553 -15.78 -46.88 -32.68
N SER A 554 -16.79 -46.37 -31.93
CA SER A 554 -18.11 -45.77 -32.29
C SER A 554 -18.64 -44.80 -31.19
N SER A 555 -19.76 -44.12 -31.46
CA SER A 555 -20.52 -43.28 -30.51
C SER A 555 -22.04 -43.47 -30.71
N VAL A 556 -22.84 -43.44 -29.63
CA VAL A 556 -24.31 -43.65 -29.68
C VAL A 556 -25.12 -42.76 -28.71
N VAL A 557 -24.68 -42.57 -27.46
CA VAL A 557 -25.58 -42.17 -26.35
C VAL A 557 -26.10 -40.72 -26.39
N ILE A 558 -25.29 -39.76 -26.87
CA ILE A 558 -25.57 -38.32 -26.72
C ILE A 558 -26.79 -37.83 -27.56
N CYS A 559 -27.21 -38.58 -28.58
CA CYS A 559 -28.18 -38.12 -29.59
C CYS A 559 -29.62 -37.94 -29.07
N MET A 560 -29.98 -38.43 -27.88
CA MET A 560 -31.36 -38.35 -27.38
C MET A 560 -31.71 -37.02 -26.68
N PHE A 561 -30.79 -36.40 -25.94
CA PHE A 561 -31.12 -35.25 -25.08
C PHE A 561 -31.53 -34.00 -25.88
N VAL A 562 -30.85 -33.73 -27.00
CA VAL A 562 -31.03 -32.51 -27.82
C VAL A 562 -32.43 -32.40 -28.44
N LYS A 563 -33.17 -33.52 -28.58
CA LYS A 563 -34.54 -33.52 -29.11
C LYS A 563 -35.60 -33.01 -28.10
N TRP A 564 -35.29 -32.94 -26.81
CA TRP A 564 -36.29 -32.65 -25.76
C TRP A 564 -36.62 -31.15 -25.63
N LEU A 565 -35.62 -30.27 -25.61
CA LEU A 565 -35.76 -28.85 -25.25
C LEU A 565 -36.46 -27.95 -26.30
N ARG A 566 -36.83 -28.45 -27.49
CA ARG A 566 -37.37 -27.64 -28.60
C ARG A 566 -38.91 -27.44 -28.61
N LYS A 567 -39.62 -27.74 -27.51
CA LYS A 567 -41.10 -27.59 -27.43
C LYS A 567 -41.60 -26.85 -26.17
N ARG A 568 -41.57 -25.51 -26.20
CA ARG A 568 -42.65 -24.61 -25.73
C ARG A 568 -42.36 -23.15 -26.09
N LYS A 569 -43.39 -22.40 -26.52
CA LYS A 569 -43.38 -20.94 -26.69
C LYS A 569 -44.29 -20.33 -25.61
N ILE A 570 -43.86 -19.23 -24.99
CA ILE A 570 -44.73 -18.21 -24.37
C ILE A 570 -44.19 -16.83 -24.79
N GLN A 571 -45.06 -15.84 -24.91
CA GLN A 571 -44.85 -14.63 -25.71
C GLN A 571 -45.51 -13.43 -25.02
N ILE A 572 -44.77 -12.32 -24.87
CA ILE A 572 -45.21 -11.05 -24.25
C ILE A 572 -44.72 -9.89 -25.16
N PRO A 573 -45.52 -8.82 -25.40
CA PRO A 573 -45.43 -8.05 -26.65
C PRO A 573 -44.51 -6.83 -26.62
N ARG A 574 -44.34 -6.21 -27.80
CA ARG A 574 -43.80 -4.86 -28.01
C ARG A 574 -44.91 -3.93 -28.51
N GLU A 575 -44.96 -2.73 -27.95
CA GLU A 575 -45.46 -1.49 -28.54
C GLU A 575 -44.39 -0.42 -28.26
N ASN A 576 -44.12 0.59 -29.09
CA ASN A 576 -44.61 0.86 -30.45
C ASN A 576 -43.45 1.47 -31.29
N LEU A 577 -43.58 1.51 -32.62
CA LEU A 577 -42.55 2.08 -33.51
C LEU A 577 -42.65 3.61 -33.59
N ILE A 578 -41.52 4.26 -33.88
CA ILE A 578 -41.48 5.35 -34.87
C ILE A 578 -40.36 4.99 -35.88
N LEU A 579 -40.67 5.11 -37.18
CA LEU A 579 -39.74 4.88 -38.28
C LEU A 579 -39.09 6.18 -38.73
N VAL A 580 -37.85 6.11 -39.22
CA VAL A 580 -37.23 7.10 -40.10
C VAL A 580 -36.47 6.33 -41.17
N ASP A 581 -36.82 6.54 -42.44
CA ASP A 581 -36.14 5.91 -43.57
C ASP A 581 -34.87 6.71 -43.94
N THR A 582 -33.73 6.02 -44.04
CA THR A 582 -32.53 6.50 -44.73
C THR A 582 -31.78 5.33 -45.37
N GLU A 583 -31.44 5.44 -46.66
CA GLU A 583 -30.64 4.47 -47.39
C GLU A 583 -29.23 4.31 -46.76
N SER A 584 -28.78 3.08 -46.55
CA SER A 584 -27.45 2.78 -46.00
C SER A 584 -26.33 3.17 -46.97
N LYS A 585 -25.32 3.87 -46.46
CA LYS A 585 -24.12 4.27 -47.22
C LYS A 585 -22.86 3.89 -46.45
N LEU A 586 -22.22 2.82 -46.93
CA LEU A 586 -20.97 2.30 -46.40
C LEU A 586 -19.88 3.39 -46.36
N SER A 587 -19.25 3.59 -45.20
CA SER A 587 -18.21 4.56 -44.96
C SER A 587 -16.91 3.88 -44.52
N ILE A 588 -15.75 4.39 -44.97
CA ILE A 588 -14.44 3.78 -44.65
C ILE A 588 -13.50 4.83 -44.07
N LYS A 589 -13.03 4.60 -42.85
CA LYS A 589 -12.05 5.44 -42.16
C LYS A 589 -10.68 4.77 -42.15
N ILE A 590 -9.67 5.48 -42.61
CA ILE A 590 -8.33 4.97 -42.85
C ILE A 590 -7.36 5.67 -41.89
N LEU A 591 -6.81 4.92 -40.93
CA LEU A 591 -5.82 5.42 -39.98
C LEU A 591 -4.42 4.96 -40.38
N TYR A 592 -3.40 5.82 -40.21
CA TYR A 592 -2.01 5.44 -40.47
C TYR A 592 -1.02 5.82 -39.37
N GLY A 593 -0.03 4.95 -39.15
CA GLY A 593 1.15 5.15 -38.30
C GLY A 593 2.42 4.83 -39.06
N SER A 594 3.35 5.79 -39.15
CA SER A 594 4.54 5.68 -40.01
C SER A 594 5.66 6.62 -39.57
N VAL A 595 6.90 6.14 -39.62
CA VAL A 595 8.11 6.96 -39.46
C VAL A 595 8.72 7.36 -40.80
N THR A 596 8.84 6.41 -41.74
CA THR A 596 9.43 6.63 -43.08
C THR A 596 8.42 7.08 -44.14
N GLY A 597 7.13 7.16 -43.79
CA GLY A 597 6.05 7.62 -44.69
C GLY A 597 5.43 6.52 -45.55
N LYS A 598 6.00 5.31 -45.63
CA LYS A 598 5.43 4.21 -46.45
C LYS A 598 3.99 3.84 -46.08
N SER A 599 3.67 3.74 -44.79
CA SER A 599 2.29 3.47 -44.33
C SER A 599 1.32 4.61 -44.67
N LYS A 600 1.81 5.86 -44.78
CA LYS A 600 1.01 6.99 -45.25
C LYS A 600 0.72 6.88 -46.75
N TYR A 601 1.74 6.55 -47.55
CA TYR A 601 1.60 6.36 -49.00
C TYR A 601 0.53 5.30 -49.33
N PHE A 602 0.57 4.14 -48.67
CA PHE A 602 -0.43 3.09 -48.86
C PHE A 602 -1.83 3.48 -48.37
N ALA A 603 -1.95 4.29 -47.30
CA ALA A 603 -3.24 4.84 -46.86
C ALA A 603 -3.83 5.82 -47.88
N GLU A 604 -3.00 6.66 -48.52
CA GLU A 604 -3.43 7.59 -49.57
C GLU A 604 -3.73 6.90 -50.91
N ASP A 605 -3.01 5.82 -51.28
CA ASP A 605 -3.35 4.99 -52.44
C ASP A 605 -4.66 4.22 -52.21
N PHE A 606 -4.85 3.65 -51.02
CA PHE A 606 -6.07 2.93 -50.67
C PHE A 606 -7.31 3.84 -50.70
N ALA A 607 -7.19 5.08 -50.23
CA ALA A 607 -8.25 6.08 -50.36
C ALA A 607 -8.62 6.40 -51.82
N LYS A 608 -7.63 6.50 -52.73
CA LYS A 608 -7.88 6.67 -54.18
C LYS A 608 -8.58 5.44 -54.76
N ALA A 609 -8.18 4.24 -54.36
CA ALA A 609 -8.81 2.99 -54.80
C ALA A 609 -10.27 2.85 -54.32
N CYS A 610 -10.59 3.30 -53.10
CA CYS A 610 -11.97 3.38 -52.61
C CYS A 610 -12.81 4.39 -53.42
N SER A 611 -12.26 5.59 -53.67
CA SER A 611 -12.91 6.62 -54.49
C SER A 611 -13.21 6.13 -55.92
N ALA A 612 -12.26 5.41 -56.53
CA ALA A 612 -12.42 4.81 -57.86
C ALA A 612 -13.49 3.70 -57.91
N ARG A 613 -13.82 3.08 -56.77
CA ARG A 613 -14.92 2.12 -56.61
C ARG A 613 -16.24 2.74 -56.13
N GLY A 614 -16.36 4.07 -56.16
CA GLY A 614 -17.60 4.79 -55.85
C GLY A 614 -17.92 4.92 -54.35
N ILE A 615 -16.97 4.64 -53.46
CA ILE A 615 -17.15 4.85 -52.01
C ILE A 615 -16.91 6.33 -51.71
N THR A 616 -17.99 7.12 -51.67
CA THR A 616 -17.91 8.60 -51.59
C THR A 616 -17.54 9.13 -50.21
N GLN A 617 -17.57 8.30 -49.16
CA GLN A 617 -17.33 8.71 -47.78
C GLN A 617 -16.09 7.99 -47.23
N THR A 618 -14.91 8.50 -47.62
CA THR A 618 -13.61 8.04 -47.13
C THR A 618 -12.85 9.16 -46.45
N SER A 619 -12.18 8.87 -45.33
CA SER A 619 -11.28 9.81 -44.67
C SER A 619 -9.96 9.15 -44.30
N VAL A 620 -8.84 9.84 -44.54
CA VAL A 620 -7.50 9.41 -44.13
C VAL A 620 -7.08 10.28 -42.94
N THR A 621 -6.64 9.66 -41.85
CA THR A 621 -6.22 10.35 -40.62
C THR A 621 -4.92 9.75 -40.08
N ASN A 622 -4.03 10.61 -39.62
CA ASN A 622 -2.82 10.24 -38.91
C ASN A 622 -3.17 9.78 -37.48
N LEU A 623 -2.58 8.68 -37.00
CA LEU A 623 -2.89 8.14 -35.66
C LEU A 623 -2.54 9.09 -34.50
N LYS A 624 -1.72 10.13 -34.73
CA LYS A 624 -1.41 11.19 -33.74
C LYS A 624 -2.58 12.16 -33.55
N ASP A 625 -3.41 12.30 -34.58
CA ASP A 625 -4.48 13.30 -34.67
C ASP A 625 -5.87 12.65 -34.50
N TYR A 626 -5.91 11.37 -34.10
CA TYR A 626 -7.10 10.58 -33.83
C TYR A 626 -7.16 10.19 -32.35
N ASP A 627 -8.19 10.66 -31.63
CA ASP A 627 -8.44 10.26 -30.23
C ASP A 627 -9.24 8.94 -30.18
N PRO A 628 -8.68 7.81 -29.71
CA PRO A 628 -9.40 6.54 -29.65
C PRO A 628 -10.44 6.46 -28.52
N GLU A 629 -10.36 7.29 -27.48
CA GLU A 629 -11.33 7.30 -26.38
C GLU A 629 -12.62 8.01 -26.80
N ASP A 630 -12.49 9.14 -27.51
CA ASP A 630 -13.63 9.92 -28.01
C ASP A 630 -14.15 9.41 -29.38
N ASN A 631 -13.35 8.71 -30.22
CA ASN A 631 -13.81 8.27 -31.56
C ASN A 631 -14.22 6.79 -31.68
N LEU A 632 -13.48 5.81 -31.13
CA LEU A 632 -13.73 4.38 -31.42
C LEU A 632 -15.14 3.91 -31.05
N LEU A 633 -15.72 4.47 -29.99
CA LEU A 633 -17.09 4.15 -29.55
C LEU A 633 -18.18 4.83 -30.41
N ASN A 634 -17.87 5.96 -31.04
CA ASN A 634 -18.77 6.67 -31.94
C ASN A 634 -18.73 6.10 -33.38
N GLU A 635 -17.71 5.30 -33.69
CA GLU A 635 -17.55 4.63 -34.98
C GLU A 635 -18.24 3.24 -35.04
N ILE A 636 -18.85 2.79 -33.94
CA ILE A 636 -19.62 1.53 -33.87
C ILE A 636 -20.94 1.66 -34.66
N SER A 637 -20.89 1.34 -35.96
CA SER A 637 -22.06 1.08 -36.80
C SER A 637 -21.73 -0.03 -37.81
N PRO A 638 -22.72 -0.79 -38.32
CA PRO A 638 -22.47 -1.82 -39.34
C PRO A 638 -21.90 -1.22 -40.64
N ASP A 639 -22.31 0.00 -40.99
CA ASP A 639 -21.90 0.70 -42.22
C ASP A 639 -20.48 1.28 -42.19
N ASN A 640 -19.84 1.35 -41.02
CA ASN A 640 -18.50 1.92 -40.85
C ASN A 640 -17.42 0.84 -40.82
N ILE A 641 -16.40 0.95 -41.68
CA ILE A 641 -15.22 0.08 -41.65
C ILE A 641 -13.96 0.88 -41.30
N LEU A 642 -13.25 0.44 -40.26
CA LEU A 642 -11.98 1.02 -39.80
C LEU A 642 -10.77 0.25 -40.35
N VAL A 643 -9.92 0.92 -41.14
CA VAL A 643 -8.73 0.34 -41.76
C VAL A 643 -7.47 0.97 -41.16
N ILE A 644 -6.54 0.16 -40.64
CA ILE A 644 -5.35 0.65 -39.93
C ILE A 644 -4.06 0.19 -40.63
N PHE A 645 -3.26 1.14 -41.12
CA PHE A 645 -1.92 0.91 -41.69
C PHE A 645 -0.84 1.29 -40.68
N VAL A 646 -0.09 0.32 -40.12
CA VAL A 646 0.92 0.62 -39.09
C VAL A 646 2.25 -0.06 -39.35
N SER A 647 3.34 0.72 -39.36
CA SER A 647 4.70 0.17 -39.38
C SER A 647 5.16 -0.20 -37.96
N THR A 648 5.94 -1.26 -37.79
CA THR A 648 6.69 -1.50 -36.54
C THR A 648 8.03 -0.75 -36.57
N TYR A 649 8.49 -0.22 -35.43
CA TYR A 649 9.75 0.51 -35.28
C TYR A 649 10.75 -0.23 -34.36
N THR A 650 11.82 0.44 -33.95
CA THR A 650 12.93 -0.13 -33.14
C THR A 650 12.44 -0.94 -31.94
N ASP A 651 13.06 -2.09 -31.70
CA ASP A 651 12.76 -3.05 -30.61
C ASP A 651 11.28 -3.51 -30.55
N GLY A 652 10.58 -3.43 -31.69
CA GLY A 652 9.19 -3.83 -31.81
C GLY A 652 8.18 -2.77 -31.35
N ALA A 653 8.64 -1.56 -31.06
CA ALA A 653 7.79 -0.46 -30.60
C ALA A 653 6.90 0.12 -31.71
N ALA A 654 5.81 0.79 -31.30
CA ALA A 654 4.99 1.59 -32.19
C ALA A 654 5.70 2.91 -32.58
N PRO A 655 5.55 3.39 -33.83
CA PRO A 655 5.95 4.74 -34.26
C PRO A 655 5.46 5.83 -33.31
N GLU A 656 6.18 6.95 -33.19
CA GLU A 656 5.78 8.04 -32.28
C GLU A 656 4.35 8.53 -32.56
N ASN A 657 3.95 8.62 -33.83
CA ASN A 657 2.59 8.99 -34.25
C ASN A 657 1.53 7.88 -34.05
N ALA A 658 1.90 6.67 -33.67
CA ALA A 658 0.97 5.58 -33.34
C ALA A 658 1.03 5.15 -31.87
N SER A 659 2.07 5.56 -31.14
CA SER A 659 2.43 5.06 -29.80
C SER A 659 1.30 5.19 -28.78
N TRP A 660 0.62 6.34 -28.74
CA TRP A 660 -0.49 6.56 -27.82
C TRP A 660 -1.74 5.74 -28.18
N PHE A 661 -2.11 5.66 -29.46
CA PHE A 661 -3.24 4.82 -29.92
C PHE A 661 -2.99 3.33 -29.59
N TYR A 662 -1.80 2.83 -29.93
CA TYR A 662 -1.36 1.47 -29.62
C TYR A 662 -1.43 1.19 -28.12
N LYS A 663 -0.91 2.10 -27.29
CA LYS A 663 -0.96 2.00 -25.83
C LYS A 663 -2.41 2.01 -25.31
N PHE A 664 -3.26 2.91 -25.80
CA PHE A 664 -4.65 3.01 -25.36
C PHE A 664 -5.41 1.71 -25.63
N VAL A 665 -5.35 1.17 -26.85
CA VAL A 665 -6.09 -0.06 -27.22
C VAL A 665 -5.57 -1.30 -26.48
N THR A 666 -4.27 -1.36 -26.18
CA THR A 666 -3.67 -2.47 -25.40
C THR A 666 -3.87 -2.35 -23.89
N GLU A 667 -4.02 -1.14 -23.33
CA GLU A 667 -4.47 -0.94 -21.95
C GLU A 667 -5.99 -1.20 -21.82
N MET A 668 -6.81 -0.78 -22.80
CA MET A 668 -8.27 -0.95 -22.81
C MET A 668 -8.72 -2.41 -22.68
N CYS A 669 -8.03 -3.37 -23.30
CA CYS A 669 -8.38 -4.79 -23.21
C CYS A 669 -7.99 -5.47 -21.87
N HIS A 670 -7.27 -4.76 -20.99
CA HIS A 670 -6.89 -5.22 -19.65
C HIS A 670 -7.53 -4.40 -18.51
N ASP A 671 -8.15 -3.25 -18.81
CA ASP A 671 -8.75 -2.35 -17.83
C ASP A 671 -10.19 -2.77 -17.45
N PHE A 672 -10.41 -3.01 -16.16
CA PHE A 672 -11.70 -3.40 -15.59
C PHE A 672 -12.85 -2.39 -15.80
N ARG A 673 -12.55 -1.17 -16.27
CA ARG A 673 -13.55 -0.15 -16.65
C ARG A 673 -14.26 -0.46 -17.96
N TYR A 674 -13.68 -1.29 -18.82
CA TYR A 674 -14.25 -1.66 -20.12
C TYR A 674 -14.69 -3.12 -20.11
N GLU A 675 -15.90 -3.38 -20.60
CA GLU A 675 -16.37 -4.76 -20.80
C GLU A 675 -15.71 -5.36 -22.05
N LYS A 676 -15.50 -6.69 -22.07
CA LYS A 676 -14.95 -7.37 -23.25
C LYS A 676 -15.80 -7.26 -24.53
N ALA A 677 -17.02 -6.74 -24.42
CA ALA A 677 -17.90 -6.44 -25.56
C ALA A 677 -17.85 -4.97 -26.01
N SER A 678 -16.92 -4.14 -25.51
CA SER A 678 -16.94 -2.68 -25.69
C SER A 678 -16.85 -2.18 -27.14
N LEU A 679 -16.32 -2.98 -28.09
CA LEU A 679 -16.26 -2.66 -29.51
C LEU A 679 -17.15 -3.57 -30.37
N LYS A 680 -18.11 -4.25 -29.75
CA LYS A 680 -19.03 -5.16 -30.44
C LYS A 680 -19.89 -4.40 -31.46
N GLY A 681 -19.65 -4.68 -32.74
CA GLY A 681 -20.30 -4.01 -33.88
C GLY A 681 -19.40 -3.05 -34.66
N LEU A 682 -18.15 -2.84 -34.22
CA LEU A 682 -17.13 -2.13 -35.02
C LEU A 682 -16.53 -3.09 -36.04
N ASN A 683 -16.61 -2.77 -37.33
CA ASN A 683 -15.94 -3.51 -38.40
C ASN A 683 -14.51 -2.97 -38.62
N TYR A 684 -13.49 -3.84 -38.61
CA TYR A 684 -12.08 -3.43 -38.75
C TYR A 684 -11.22 -4.33 -39.66
N SER A 685 -10.08 -3.78 -40.11
CA SER A 685 -8.94 -4.56 -40.64
C SER A 685 -7.61 -3.84 -40.37
N VAL A 686 -6.53 -4.61 -40.21
CA VAL A 686 -5.18 -4.12 -39.91
C VAL A 686 -4.19 -4.61 -40.96
N CYS A 687 -3.40 -3.69 -41.51
CA CYS A 687 -2.29 -3.99 -42.42
C CYS A 687 -0.98 -3.51 -41.77
N GLY A 688 -0.14 -4.45 -41.37
CA GLY A 688 1.18 -4.20 -40.79
C GLY A 688 2.26 -4.03 -41.86
N LEU A 689 3.16 -3.06 -41.66
CA LEU A 689 4.42 -2.94 -42.39
C LEU A 689 5.59 -3.33 -41.46
N GLY A 690 6.44 -4.25 -41.91
CA GLY A 690 7.61 -4.69 -41.14
C GLY A 690 8.67 -5.32 -42.02
N ASN A 691 9.74 -5.81 -41.39
CA ASN A 691 10.85 -6.48 -42.06
C ASN A 691 11.21 -7.76 -41.28
N SER A 692 11.16 -8.92 -41.95
CA SER A 692 11.34 -10.24 -41.33
C SER A 692 12.77 -10.60 -40.95
N LEU A 693 13.73 -9.69 -41.16
CA LEU A 693 15.08 -9.76 -40.58
C LEU A 693 15.09 -9.50 -39.06
N TYR A 694 14.02 -8.90 -38.50
CA TYR A 694 13.90 -8.60 -37.07
C TYR A 694 13.10 -9.64 -36.27
N GLU A 695 12.86 -10.82 -36.86
CA GLU A 695 12.30 -12.04 -36.24
C GLU A 695 11.15 -11.79 -35.24
N ASP A 696 11.41 -11.86 -33.93
CA ASP A 696 10.40 -11.65 -32.86
C ASP A 696 9.65 -10.31 -32.96
N ASN A 697 10.28 -9.27 -33.52
CA ASN A 697 9.70 -7.94 -33.67
C ASN A 697 9.01 -7.74 -35.03
N PHE A 698 8.99 -8.74 -35.93
CA PHE A 698 8.34 -8.62 -37.24
C PHE A 698 6.82 -8.36 -37.11
N ASN A 699 6.37 -7.18 -37.55
CA ASN A 699 4.96 -6.77 -37.56
C ASN A 699 4.25 -6.84 -36.18
N LYS A 700 5.02 -6.75 -35.09
CA LYS A 700 4.55 -6.93 -33.70
C LYS A 700 3.38 -6.00 -33.33
N VAL A 701 3.50 -4.71 -33.65
CA VAL A 701 2.48 -3.68 -33.35
C VAL A 701 1.14 -4.00 -34.00
N ALA A 702 1.15 -4.49 -35.25
CA ALA A 702 -0.06 -4.86 -35.98
C ALA A 702 -0.71 -6.13 -35.41
N LYS A 703 0.10 -7.13 -35.05
CA LYS A 703 -0.35 -8.38 -34.40
C LYS A 703 -1.00 -8.11 -33.03
N GLU A 704 -0.42 -7.23 -32.23
CA GLU A 704 -0.92 -6.91 -30.89
C GLU A 704 -2.19 -6.04 -30.94
N LEU A 705 -2.29 -5.10 -31.88
CA LEU A 705 -3.54 -4.35 -32.14
C LEU A 705 -4.68 -5.29 -32.58
N ASP A 706 -4.43 -6.15 -33.57
CA ASP A 706 -5.42 -7.12 -34.07
C ASP A 706 -5.92 -8.07 -32.95
N LYS A 707 -5.01 -8.51 -32.07
CA LYS A 707 -5.36 -9.29 -30.88
C LYS A 707 -6.20 -8.49 -29.87
N ALA A 708 -5.88 -7.22 -29.64
CA ALA A 708 -6.63 -6.37 -28.72
C ALA A 708 -8.05 -6.05 -29.23
N PHE A 709 -8.21 -5.72 -30.53
CA PHE A 709 -9.53 -5.55 -31.15
C PHE A 709 -10.38 -6.83 -31.09
N SER A 710 -9.76 -8.00 -31.27
CA SER A 710 -10.43 -9.31 -31.11
C SER A 710 -10.91 -9.54 -29.66
N ILE A 711 -10.09 -9.23 -28.64
CA ILE A 711 -10.47 -9.34 -27.22
C ILE A 711 -11.64 -8.41 -26.86
N LEU A 712 -11.79 -7.28 -27.57
CA LEU A 712 -12.86 -6.28 -27.38
C LEU A 712 -14.13 -6.56 -28.24
N GLN A 713 -14.20 -7.71 -28.90
CA GLN A 713 -15.30 -8.18 -29.77
C GLN A 713 -15.57 -7.33 -31.02
N ALA A 714 -14.57 -6.61 -31.54
CA ALA A 714 -14.67 -6.00 -32.87
C ALA A 714 -14.68 -7.07 -33.98
N THR A 715 -15.37 -6.82 -35.09
CA THR A 715 -15.57 -7.76 -36.19
C THR A 715 -14.54 -7.53 -37.30
N ARG A 716 -13.82 -8.58 -37.71
CA ARG A 716 -12.72 -8.46 -38.69
C ARG A 716 -13.22 -8.66 -40.12
N VAL A 717 -13.13 -7.63 -40.96
CA VAL A 717 -13.57 -7.67 -42.37
C VAL A 717 -12.58 -8.46 -43.24
N ALA A 718 -11.30 -8.09 -43.19
CA ALA A 718 -10.21 -8.79 -43.89
C ALA A 718 -9.12 -9.21 -42.88
N PRO A 719 -8.50 -10.39 -43.05
CA PRO A 719 -7.50 -10.91 -42.12
C PRO A 719 -6.33 -9.94 -41.94
N LEU A 720 -5.73 -9.94 -40.74
CA LEU A 720 -4.47 -9.24 -40.47
C LEU A 720 -3.44 -9.64 -41.53
N TYR A 721 -2.88 -8.65 -42.21
CA TYR A 721 -1.81 -8.84 -43.17
C TYR A 721 -0.52 -8.21 -42.67
N CYS A 722 0.60 -8.86 -42.97
CA CYS A 722 1.94 -8.48 -42.49
C CYS A 722 2.85 -8.35 -43.70
N CYS A 723 2.84 -7.18 -44.35
CA CYS A 723 3.72 -6.89 -45.48
C CYS A 723 5.19 -6.94 -45.03
N ASP A 724 6.05 -7.51 -45.87
CA ASP A 724 7.47 -7.69 -45.57
C ASP A 724 8.36 -6.89 -46.54
N GLU A 725 9.21 -6.03 -45.99
CA GLU A 725 10.22 -5.28 -46.75
C GLU A 725 11.41 -6.16 -47.18
N ASN A 726 11.58 -7.35 -46.58
CA ASN A 726 12.58 -8.32 -46.98
C ASN A 726 12.14 -9.12 -48.21
N THR A 727 12.61 -8.72 -49.40
CA THR A 727 12.29 -9.35 -50.70
C THR A 727 12.64 -10.84 -50.80
N ILE A 728 13.45 -11.38 -49.88
CA ILE A 728 13.82 -12.81 -49.83
C ILE A 728 12.76 -13.66 -49.08
N LYS A 729 12.00 -13.06 -48.16
CA LYS A 729 10.97 -13.72 -47.33
C LYS A 729 9.53 -13.23 -47.60
N SER A 730 9.36 -12.09 -48.27
CA SER A 730 8.07 -11.56 -48.76
C SER A 730 7.37 -12.56 -49.69
N LYS A 731 6.04 -12.71 -49.54
CA LYS A 731 5.25 -13.69 -50.30
C LYS A 731 4.95 -13.25 -51.72
N HIS A 732 4.90 -11.94 -51.96
CA HIS A 732 4.68 -11.34 -53.28
C HIS A 732 5.89 -10.51 -53.74
N SER A 733 7.09 -10.98 -53.36
CA SER A 733 8.43 -10.49 -53.78
C SER A 733 8.79 -9.04 -53.41
N SER A 734 7.86 -8.28 -52.82
CA SER A 734 8.01 -6.87 -52.49
C SER A 734 6.94 -6.42 -51.50
N LEU A 735 7.25 -5.40 -50.71
CA LEU A 735 6.31 -4.75 -49.79
C LEU A 735 5.06 -4.22 -50.52
N GLU A 736 5.28 -3.68 -51.72
CA GLU A 736 4.24 -3.12 -52.59
C GLU A 736 3.34 -4.22 -53.18
N GLY A 737 3.90 -5.37 -53.60
CA GLY A 737 3.13 -6.53 -54.03
C GLY A 737 2.34 -7.21 -52.91
N ASP A 738 2.93 -7.28 -51.71
CA ASP A 738 2.26 -7.75 -50.49
C ASP A 738 1.05 -6.84 -50.14
N TYR A 739 1.19 -5.52 -50.31
CA TYR A 739 0.11 -4.54 -50.15
C TYR A 739 -0.98 -4.69 -51.22
N ASP A 740 -0.62 -4.80 -52.50
CA ASP A 740 -1.60 -4.93 -53.59
C ASP A 740 -2.42 -6.22 -53.49
N PHE A 741 -1.82 -7.31 -53.00
CA PHE A 741 -2.55 -8.55 -52.69
C PHE A 741 -3.61 -8.34 -51.60
N TRP A 742 -3.24 -7.72 -50.46
CA TRP A 742 -4.19 -7.40 -49.40
C TRP A 742 -5.29 -6.43 -49.88
N LYS A 743 -4.92 -5.41 -50.66
CA LYS A 743 -5.83 -4.40 -51.23
C LYS A 743 -6.95 -5.06 -52.05
N ASN A 744 -6.60 -6.00 -52.92
CA ASN A 744 -7.59 -6.71 -53.73
C ASN A 744 -8.50 -7.62 -52.89
N ASN A 745 -7.93 -8.40 -51.98
CA ASN A 745 -8.67 -9.30 -51.06
C ASN A 745 -9.67 -8.51 -50.17
N PHE A 746 -9.28 -7.33 -49.69
CA PHE A 746 -10.19 -6.44 -48.96
C PHE A 746 -11.38 -6.01 -49.81
N PHE A 747 -11.15 -5.54 -51.05
CA PHE A 747 -12.24 -5.10 -51.92
C PHE A 747 -13.17 -6.24 -52.35
N GLU A 748 -12.63 -7.43 -52.65
CA GLU A 748 -13.44 -8.62 -52.93
C GLU A 748 -14.43 -8.91 -51.79
N LYS A 749 -13.97 -8.86 -50.53
CA LYS A 749 -14.84 -9.08 -49.36
C LYS A 749 -15.88 -7.99 -49.16
N VAL A 750 -15.54 -6.72 -49.38
CA VAL A 750 -16.51 -5.61 -49.32
C VAL A 750 -17.55 -5.72 -50.43
N ASP A 751 -17.17 -6.15 -51.63
CA ASP A 751 -18.11 -6.36 -52.74
C ASP A 751 -18.89 -7.70 -52.64
N HIS A 752 -18.49 -8.61 -51.75
CA HIS A 752 -19.31 -9.74 -51.29
C HIS A 752 -20.36 -9.31 -50.26
N LEU A 753 -19.99 -8.53 -49.25
CA LEU A 753 -20.92 -8.01 -48.23
C LEU A 753 -22.10 -7.24 -48.86
N LYS A 754 -21.84 -6.42 -49.89
CA LYS A 754 -22.87 -5.70 -50.66
C LYS A 754 -23.83 -6.61 -51.47
N LYS A 755 -23.50 -7.88 -51.69
CA LYS A 755 -24.31 -8.82 -52.50
C LYS A 755 -25.17 -9.72 -51.65
N GLU A 756 -24.74 -10.06 -50.43
CA GLU A 756 -25.51 -10.90 -49.50
C GLU A 756 -26.79 -10.20 -49.02
N GLU A 757 -26.85 -8.86 -49.05
CA GLU A 757 -28.06 -8.08 -48.75
C GLU A 757 -29.15 -8.15 -49.85
N GLN A 758 -28.85 -8.67 -51.06
CA GLN A 758 -29.73 -8.53 -52.23
C GLN A 758 -30.41 -9.81 -52.73
N ASN A 759 -30.22 -10.99 -52.12
CA ASN A 759 -31.02 -12.17 -52.47
C ASN A 759 -31.06 -13.27 -51.38
N PRO A 760 -32.24 -13.64 -50.84
CA PRO A 760 -32.39 -14.75 -49.90
C PRO A 760 -32.64 -16.11 -50.60
N GLU A 761 -32.16 -17.18 -49.97
CA GLU A 761 -32.42 -18.61 -50.26
C GLU A 761 -31.94 -19.18 -51.61
N GLU A 762 -30.84 -19.95 -51.60
CA GLU A 762 -30.89 -21.42 -51.85
C GLU A 762 -29.55 -22.13 -51.48
N LYS A 763 -29.57 -23.48 -51.51
CA LYS A 763 -28.45 -24.44 -51.34
C LYS A 763 -28.63 -25.52 -52.43
N PRO A 764 -27.61 -26.31 -52.88
CA PRO A 764 -26.57 -26.92 -52.05
C PRO A 764 -25.20 -27.28 -52.75
N GLU A 765 -24.47 -28.22 -52.10
CA GLU A 765 -23.51 -29.21 -52.66
C GLU A 765 -21.98 -28.91 -52.75
N GLU A 766 -21.20 -29.95 -53.07
CA GLU A 766 -19.93 -30.31 -52.39
C GLU A 766 -18.71 -30.61 -53.29
N LYS A 767 -17.51 -30.55 -52.68
CA LYS A 767 -16.21 -31.23 -53.03
C LYS A 767 -15.37 -30.67 -54.21
N PRO A 768 -14.04 -30.99 -54.29
CA PRO A 768 -13.16 -31.71 -53.34
C PRO A 768 -11.88 -30.93 -52.92
N GLU A 769 -11.02 -31.59 -52.14
CA GLU A 769 -9.78 -31.07 -51.50
C GLU A 769 -8.60 -30.74 -52.46
N THR A 770 -7.71 -29.86 -51.99
CA THR A 770 -6.26 -30.17 -51.86
C THR A 770 -5.67 -29.48 -50.63
N LYS A 771 -4.52 -29.96 -50.11
CA LYS A 771 -4.01 -29.69 -48.75
C LYS A 771 -2.62 -29.04 -48.77
N TYR A 772 -2.31 -28.27 -47.72
CA TYR A 772 -1.11 -28.46 -46.89
C TYR A 772 -1.34 -27.88 -45.47
N GLU A 773 -1.13 -28.74 -44.46
CA GLU A 773 -0.52 -28.54 -43.12
C GLU A 773 -0.22 -27.08 -42.65
N ASP A 774 -0.42 -26.66 -41.40
CA ASP A 774 -1.08 -27.22 -40.20
C ASP A 774 -1.20 -26.07 -39.13
N THR A 775 -1.75 -26.16 -37.89
CA THR A 775 -2.25 -27.29 -37.06
C THR A 775 -3.43 -26.85 -36.16
N SER A 776 -4.03 -27.84 -35.48
CA SER A 776 -4.96 -27.86 -34.33
C SER A 776 -4.54 -27.13 -33.03
N ASP A 777 -5.41 -26.76 -32.07
CA ASP A 777 -6.89 -26.81 -31.97
C ASP A 777 -7.46 -25.92 -30.83
N GLY A 778 -8.80 -25.70 -30.86
CA GLY A 778 -9.63 -25.20 -29.75
C GLY A 778 -9.93 -26.25 -28.66
N GLU A 779 -10.54 -25.95 -27.51
CA GLU A 779 -11.86 -25.31 -27.30
C GLU A 779 -13.02 -26.11 -27.97
N ASP A 780 -14.11 -26.50 -27.29
CA ASP A 780 -14.53 -26.17 -25.91
C ASP A 780 -15.57 -27.14 -25.28
N ASN A 781 -15.82 -26.94 -23.97
CA ASN A 781 -17.00 -27.21 -23.13
C ASN A 781 -18.16 -28.11 -23.63
N GLN A 782 -18.69 -28.92 -22.70
CA GLN A 782 -20.14 -29.12 -22.58
C GLN A 782 -20.59 -29.31 -21.12
N SER A 783 -21.80 -28.83 -20.79
CA SER A 783 -22.33 -28.73 -19.43
C SER A 783 -23.72 -29.37 -19.30
N GLN A 784 -24.09 -29.81 -18.08
CA GLN A 784 -25.46 -30.21 -17.74
C GLN A 784 -25.75 -30.05 -16.24
N SER A 785 -27.03 -30.18 -15.85
CA SER A 785 -27.62 -29.52 -14.67
C SER A 785 -28.43 -30.43 -13.74
N ASP A 786 -28.38 -30.11 -12.45
CA ASP A 786 -29.40 -30.17 -11.38
C ASP A 786 -30.57 -31.20 -11.43
N GLU A 787 -30.77 -31.94 -10.33
CA GLU A 787 -32.12 -32.34 -9.85
C GLU A 787 -32.17 -32.49 -8.30
N TYR A 788 -33.32 -32.86 -7.74
CA TYR A 788 -33.80 -32.51 -6.37
C TYR A 788 -33.77 -33.65 -5.31
N VAL A 789 -33.95 -33.26 -4.03
CA VAL A 789 -34.65 -33.91 -2.87
C VAL A 789 -34.10 -33.22 -1.59
N SER A 790 -34.77 -32.32 -0.86
CA SER A 790 -36.11 -32.28 -0.19
C SER A 790 -36.12 -32.82 1.25
N ASP A 791 -36.30 -31.90 2.19
CA ASP A 791 -37.06 -31.94 3.47
C ASP A 791 -36.79 -33.02 4.53
N VAL A 792 -36.46 -32.56 5.76
CA VAL A 792 -37.24 -32.82 6.99
C VAL A 792 -37.07 -31.60 7.92
N ASP A 793 -38.17 -30.95 8.31
CA ASP A 793 -38.23 -30.03 9.46
C ASP A 793 -38.45 -30.81 10.76
N ASP A 794 -37.94 -30.33 11.91
CA ASP A 794 -38.83 -30.12 13.06
C ASP A 794 -38.27 -29.20 14.15
N ASP A 795 -39.20 -28.64 14.92
CA ASP A 795 -39.03 -27.66 15.99
C ASP A 795 -38.36 -28.21 17.27
N LEU A 796 -37.80 -27.32 18.11
CA LEU A 796 -38.49 -26.90 19.36
C LEU A 796 -37.72 -25.88 20.22
N ASN A 797 -38.51 -25.09 20.97
CA ASN A 797 -38.09 -23.99 21.82
C ASN A 797 -37.58 -24.45 23.20
N ASN A 798 -36.70 -23.68 23.85
CA ASN A 798 -37.10 -22.77 24.95
C ASN A 798 -35.92 -22.05 25.66
N ASN A 799 -36.07 -20.72 25.76
CA ASN A 799 -35.84 -19.77 26.86
C ASN A 799 -34.73 -19.90 27.95
N GLU A 800 -34.25 -18.70 28.29
CA GLU A 800 -33.91 -18.15 29.63
C GLU A 800 -32.48 -18.30 30.24
N ASP A 801 -31.84 -17.12 30.31
CA ASP A 801 -31.13 -16.53 31.45
C ASP A 801 -29.77 -17.05 31.97
N SER A 802 -28.75 -16.45 31.35
CA SER A 802 -27.77 -15.60 32.06
C SER A 802 -26.56 -16.25 32.78
N ALA A 803 -25.45 -16.38 32.03
CA ALA A 803 -24.11 -16.53 32.62
C ALA A 803 -23.04 -15.77 31.81
N LYS A 804 -22.01 -15.28 32.51
CA LYS A 804 -20.92 -14.45 31.93
C LYS A 804 -19.96 -15.30 31.08
N VAL A 805 -19.92 -15.07 29.76
CA VAL A 805 -18.89 -15.67 28.88
C VAL A 805 -17.78 -14.65 28.59
N LYS A 806 -16.52 -15.07 28.82
CA LYS A 806 -15.32 -14.30 28.46
C LYS A 806 -15.19 -14.29 26.93
N LYS A 807 -15.13 -13.10 26.30
CA LYS A 807 -14.73 -13.00 24.89
C LYS A 807 -13.23 -13.24 24.76
N SER A 808 -12.85 -14.38 24.19
CA SER A 808 -11.51 -14.62 23.65
C SER A 808 -11.32 -13.77 22.39
N ASN A 809 -10.24 -12.99 22.34
CA ASN A 809 -9.78 -12.36 21.10
C ASN A 809 -8.94 -13.39 20.34
N GLY A 810 -9.58 -14.15 19.44
CA GLY A 810 -8.92 -14.98 18.44
C GLY A 810 -8.87 -14.29 17.08
N VAL A 811 -7.81 -14.51 16.31
CA VAL A 811 -7.73 -14.10 14.91
C VAL A 811 -8.63 -15.02 14.08
N LEU A 812 -9.48 -14.45 13.23
CA LEU A 812 -10.23 -15.19 12.21
C LEU A 812 -9.34 -15.36 10.97
N ASP A 813 -9.12 -16.60 10.57
CA ASP A 813 -8.17 -16.95 9.51
C ASP A 813 -8.80 -16.86 8.10
N MET A 814 -7.95 -16.77 7.08
CA MET A 814 -8.34 -16.35 5.73
C MET A 814 -9.08 -17.43 4.91
N GLU A 815 -9.17 -18.68 5.39
CA GLU A 815 -10.01 -19.71 4.78
C GLU A 815 -11.51 -19.43 4.96
N ASP A 816 -11.92 -18.82 6.08
CA ASP A 816 -13.35 -18.61 6.37
C ASP A 816 -13.99 -17.54 5.47
N LEU A 817 -13.18 -16.69 4.83
CA LEU A 817 -13.65 -15.81 3.76
C LEU A 817 -14.12 -16.61 2.54
N GLY A 818 -13.53 -17.78 2.27
CA GLY A 818 -14.00 -18.73 1.27
C GLY A 818 -15.36 -19.32 1.62
N THR A 819 -15.57 -19.69 2.89
CA THR A 819 -16.87 -20.15 3.41
C THR A 819 -17.94 -19.07 3.29
N VAL A 820 -17.61 -17.82 3.61
CA VAL A 820 -18.51 -16.65 3.46
C VAL A 820 -18.80 -16.36 1.98
N ILE A 821 -17.81 -16.43 1.09
CA ILE A 821 -18.01 -16.20 -0.35
C ILE A 821 -18.85 -17.32 -0.98
N LYS A 822 -18.74 -18.58 -0.52
CA LYS A 822 -19.70 -19.64 -0.88
C LYS A 822 -21.11 -19.33 -0.40
N LYS A 823 -21.29 -19.00 0.89
CA LYS A 823 -22.60 -18.59 1.44
C LYS A 823 -23.22 -17.36 0.73
N VAL A 824 -22.39 -16.48 0.15
CA VAL A 824 -22.81 -15.33 -0.66
C VAL A 824 -23.11 -15.70 -2.13
N LYS A 825 -22.58 -16.82 -2.65
CA LYS A 825 -23.00 -17.39 -3.94
C LYS A 825 -24.26 -18.26 -3.82
N GLU A 826 -24.40 -18.98 -2.72
CA GLU A 826 -25.55 -19.84 -2.40
C GLU A 826 -26.78 -19.02 -2.01
N LYS A 827 -26.62 -17.79 -1.49
CA LYS A 827 -27.69 -16.78 -1.42
C LYS A 827 -27.76 -15.91 -2.69
N LYS A 828 -28.45 -16.41 -3.72
CA LYS A 828 -29.13 -15.54 -4.71
C LYS A 828 -30.63 -15.47 -4.39
N ILE A 829 -31.25 -14.34 -4.75
CA ILE A 829 -32.62 -13.95 -4.40
C ILE A 829 -32.78 -13.58 -2.91
N SER A 830 -32.14 -12.47 -2.54
CA SER A 830 -32.75 -11.47 -1.65
C SER A 830 -32.73 -10.14 -2.41
N SER A 831 -33.89 -9.55 -2.69
CA SER A 831 -34.04 -8.37 -3.56
C SER A 831 -33.67 -7.04 -2.89
N GLU A 832 -32.77 -7.07 -1.90
CA GLU A 832 -32.35 -5.89 -1.13
C GLU A 832 -31.05 -5.25 -1.68
N PRO A 833 -30.99 -3.91 -1.79
CA PRO A 833 -29.78 -3.21 -2.21
C PRO A 833 -28.68 -3.27 -1.13
N LYS A 834 -27.42 -3.34 -1.57
CA LYS A 834 -26.26 -3.50 -0.68
C LYS A 834 -25.95 -2.21 0.08
N GLU A 835 -25.42 -2.32 1.30
CA GLU A 835 -24.91 -1.18 2.05
C GLU A 835 -23.70 -0.52 1.36
N MET A 836 -23.57 0.80 1.49
CA MET A 836 -22.47 1.56 0.90
C MET A 836 -21.17 1.42 1.72
N ILE A 837 -21.28 1.36 3.05
CA ILE A 837 -20.14 1.23 3.98
C ILE A 837 -19.87 -0.25 4.27
N THR A 838 -18.81 -0.82 3.69
CA THR A 838 -18.36 -2.17 4.06
C THR A 838 -17.81 -2.23 5.50
N PRO A 839 -17.85 -3.38 6.20
CA PRO A 839 -17.30 -3.49 7.57
C PRO A 839 -15.81 -3.16 7.70
N LEU A 840 -15.03 -3.32 6.63
CA LEU A 840 -13.61 -2.91 6.58
C LEU A 840 -13.47 -1.39 6.43
N LEU A 841 -14.27 -0.77 5.55
CA LEU A 841 -14.30 0.69 5.39
C LEU A 841 -14.79 1.38 6.67
N ARG A 842 -15.79 0.79 7.35
CA ARG A 842 -16.32 1.26 8.64
C ARG A 842 -15.19 1.42 9.68
N LYS A 843 -14.44 0.34 9.93
CA LYS A 843 -13.28 0.35 10.86
C LYS A 843 -12.19 1.33 10.46
N SER A 844 -11.95 1.51 9.15
CA SER A 844 -10.94 2.47 8.64
C SER A 844 -11.34 3.92 8.90
N LEU A 845 -12.59 4.29 8.61
CA LEU A 845 -13.11 5.65 8.82
C LEU A 845 -13.31 5.95 10.32
N GLU A 846 -13.79 4.99 11.12
CA GLU A 846 -13.88 5.16 12.58
C GLU A 846 -12.49 5.46 13.19
N LYS A 847 -11.44 4.77 12.75
CA LYS A 847 -10.05 5.07 13.15
C LYS A 847 -9.56 6.45 12.69
N GLN A 848 -10.11 7.00 11.61
CA GLN A 848 -9.87 8.38 11.16
C GLN A 848 -10.76 9.41 11.88
N GLY A 849 -11.55 9.00 12.88
CA GLY A 849 -12.38 9.90 13.69
C GLY A 849 -13.67 10.37 13.00
N TYR A 850 -14.23 9.59 12.09
CA TYR A 850 -15.61 9.77 11.63
C TYR A 850 -16.56 8.98 12.53
N LYS A 851 -17.73 9.54 12.87
CA LYS A 851 -18.84 8.79 13.45
C LYS A 851 -19.80 8.48 12.29
N LEU A 852 -19.82 7.21 11.86
CA LEU A 852 -20.60 6.77 10.70
C LEU A 852 -22.06 6.55 11.08
N ILE A 853 -22.95 6.81 10.13
CA ILE A 853 -24.40 6.88 10.33
C ILE A 853 -25.07 5.97 9.30
N GLY A 854 -25.90 5.04 9.78
CA GLY A 854 -26.58 4.06 8.94
C GLY A 854 -25.63 3.27 8.05
N SER A 855 -26.05 3.05 6.81
CA SER A 855 -25.37 2.30 5.76
C SER A 855 -24.55 3.16 4.79
N HIS A 856 -24.74 4.49 4.76
CA HIS A 856 -24.08 5.38 3.77
C HIS A 856 -23.63 6.78 4.25
N SER A 857 -23.96 7.20 5.47
CA SER A 857 -23.77 8.58 5.94
C SER A 857 -22.66 8.73 7.00
N GLY A 858 -22.27 9.96 7.35
CA GLY A 858 -21.33 10.18 8.46
C GLY A 858 -21.06 11.64 8.85
N VAL A 859 -20.69 11.85 10.11
CA VAL A 859 -20.39 13.16 10.73
C VAL A 859 -19.01 13.17 11.39
N LYS A 860 -18.37 14.34 11.49
CA LYS A 860 -17.04 14.51 12.09
C LYS A 860 -16.82 15.93 12.62
N LEU A 861 -16.10 16.07 13.74
CA LEU A 861 -15.66 17.39 14.21
C LEU A 861 -14.52 17.95 13.36
N CYS A 862 -14.75 19.12 12.76
CA CYS A 862 -13.76 19.89 12.00
C CYS A 862 -12.55 20.29 12.86
N ARG A 863 -11.39 20.56 12.21
CA ARG A 863 -10.21 21.16 12.85
C ARG A 863 -10.56 22.49 13.53
N TRP A 864 -11.36 23.33 12.88
CA TRP A 864 -11.65 24.69 13.33
C TRP A 864 -12.65 24.74 14.47
N THR A 865 -13.62 23.82 14.51
CA THR A 865 -14.49 23.58 15.69
C THR A 865 -13.63 23.36 16.95
N LYS A 866 -12.58 22.53 16.84
CA LYS A 866 -11.63 22.24 17.92
C LYS A 866 -10.66 23.41 18.24
N SER A 867 -10.61 24.44 17.38
CA SER A 867 -9.79 25.65 17.58
C SER A 867 -10.62 26.74 18.26
N MET A 868 -11.81 27.03 17.74
CA MET A 868 -12.73 28.04 18.27
C MET A 868 -13.33 27.65 19.64
N LEU A 869 -13.53 26.34 19.90
CA LEU A 869 -13.81 25.82 21.26
C LEU A 869 -12.72 26.22 22.29
N ARG A 870 -11.49 26.48 21.83
CA ARG A 870 -10.37 26.93 22.68
C ARG A 870 -10.10 28.43 22.62
N GLY A 871 -10.95 29.20 21.95
CA GLY A 871 -10.69 30.62 21.69
C GLY A 871 -9.49 30.87 20.78
N ARG A 872 -9.21 29.99 19.81
CA ARG A 872 -8.04 30.03 18.90
C ARG A 872 -8.40 30.20 17.42
N GLY A 873 -9.49 30.89 17.13
CA GLY A 873 -9.91 31.28 15.80
C GLY A 873 -10.81 30.25 15.09
N GLY A 874 -11.75 30.77 14.31
CA GLY A 874 -12.60 29.99 13.40
C GLY A 874 -11.92 29.64 12.07
N CYS A 875 -12.67 29.01 11.17
CA CYS A 875 -12.24 28.81 9.78
C CYS A 875 -12.47 30.06 8.93
N TYR A 876 -11.89 30.11 7.73
CA TYR A 876 -12.12 31.21 6.77
C TYR A 876 -13.61 31.48 6.44
N LYS A 877 -14.52 30.50 6.57
CA LYS A 877 -15.97 30.75 6.40
C LYS A 877 -16.59 31.58 7.53
N HIS A 878 -15.92 31.66 8.68
CA HIS A 878 -16.23 32.64 9.72
C HIS A 878 -15.93 34.05 9.20
N THR A 879 -14.71 34.26 8.70
CA THR A 879 -14.26 35.51 8.07
C THR A 879 -15.08 35.93 6.84
N PHE A 880 -15.58 34.99 6.04
CA PHE A 880 -16.27 35.32 4.79
C PHE A 880 -17.78 35.52 4.98
N TYR A 881 -18.42 34.70 5.82
CA TYR A 881 -19.88 34.55 5.88
C TYR A 881 -20.45 34.53 7.32
N GLY A 882 -19.61 34.71 8.34
CA GLY A 882 -20.04 34.70 9.75
C GLY A 882 -20.31 33.32 10.38
N ILE A 883 -19.85 32.21 9.76
CA ILE A 883 -20.08 30.87 10.32
C ILE A 883 -19.34 30.68 11.66
N GLU A 884 -20.09 30.50 12.75
CA GLU A 884 -19.55 30.14 14.06
C GLU A 884 -18.99 28.70 14.02
N SER A 885 -17.66 28.57 13.96
CA SER A 885 -17.01 27.29 13.63
C SER A 885 -17.14 26.22 14.73
N HIS A 886 -17.36 26.62 15.98
CA HIS A 886 -17.70 25.72 17.09
C HIS A 886 -19.15 25.19 17.03
N ARG A 887 -20.06 25.90 16.36
CA ARG A 887 -21.48 25.54 16.19
C ARG A 887 -21.80 24.94 14.82
N CYS A 888 -20.75 24.64 14.05
CA CYS A 888 -20.84 24.03 12.73
C CYS A 888 -20.67 22.51 12.82
N MET A 889 -21.64 21.77 12.26
CA MET A 889 -21.61 20.33 12.07
C MET A 889 -21.12 20.01 10.65
N GLU A 890 -19.99 19.30 10.54
CA GLU A 890 -19.43 18.83 9.27
C GLU A 890 -19.90 17.40 9.02
N THR A 891 -20.75 17.20 8.00
CA THR A 891 -21.46 15.93 7.76
C THR A 891 -21.60 15.62 6.26
N THR A 892 -22.04 14.41 5.93
CA THR A 892 -22.53 14.07 4.58
C THR A 892 -23.63 13.01 4.63
N PRO A 893 -24.69 13.14 3.79
CA PRO A 893 -25.64 12.07 3.52
C PRO A 893 -25.15 11.08 2.46
N SER A 894 -23.99 11.31 1.82
CA SER A 894 -23.41 10.38 0.84
C SER A 894 -21.89 10.34 0.94
N LEU A 895 -21.33 9.16 1.25
CA LEU A 895 -19.89 8.93 1.15
C LEU A 895 -19.41 8.69 -0.30
N ALA A 896 -20.33 8.49 -1.24
CA ALA A 896 -20.05 8.26 -2.65
C ALA A 896 -19.83 9.55 -3.44
N CYS A 897 -19.06 9.46 -4.53
CA CYS A 897 -18.68 10.59 -5.40
C CYS A 897 -18.71 10.18 -6.88
N ALA A 898 -18.98 11.15 -7.77
CA ALA A 898 -18.81 10.99 -9.22
C ALA A 898 -17.38 11.29 -9.72
N ASN A 899 -16.56 12.00 -8.93
CA ASN A 899 -15.20 12.42 -9.28
C ASN A 899 -14.12 11.72 -8.42
N LYS A 900 -12.91 11.59 -8.95
CA LYS A 900 -11.70 11.06 -8.27
C LYS A 900 -10.54 12.06 -8.31
N CYS A 901 -10.78 13.28 -7.82
CA CYS A 901 -9.86 14.40 -8.01
C CYS A 901 -8.45 14.14 -7.45
N VAL A 902 -7.38 14.56 -8.15
CA VAL A 902 -5.97 14.27 -7.80
C VAL A 902 -5.60 14.71 -6.38
N PHE A 903 -6.18 15.81 -5.90
CA PHE A 903 -6.00 16.34 -4.53
C PHE A 903 -6.91 15.70 -3.48
N CYS A 904 -7.86 14.83 -3.87
CA CYS A 904 -8.72 14.11 -2.94
C CYS A 904 -7.95 12.97 -2.29
N TRP A 905 -7.52 13.16 -1.04
CA TRP A 905 -6.74 12.20 -0.23
C TRP A 905 -7.40 10.83 0.03
N ARG A 906 -8.57 10.55 -0.57
CA ARG A 906 -9.41 9.36 -0.37
C ARG A 906 -9.54 8.45 -1.60
N HIS A 907 -8.71 8.69 -2.64
CA HIS A 907 -8.69 8.07 -3.98
C HIS A 907 -9.15 6.61 -4.10
N HIS A 908 -8.79 5.76 -3.13
CA HIS A 908 -8.94 4.30 -3.17
C HIS A 908 -9.71 3.73 -1.97
N THR A 909 -10.15 4.55 -1.01
CA THR A 909 -10.94 4.06 0.15
C THR A 909 -12.44 4.19 -0.04
N ASN A 910 -12.87 5.14 -0.86
CA ASN A 910 -14.27 5.56 -0.89
C ASN A 910 -15.07 4.88 -2.02
N PRO A 911 -16.38 4.65 -1.79
CA PRO A 911 -17.30 4.26 -2.86
C PRO A 911 -17.38 5.37 -3.92
N VAL A 912 -17.63 4.98 -5.16
CA VAL A 912 -17.87 5.89 -6.28
C VAL A 912 -19.01 5.37 -7.15
N GLY A 913 -19.69 6.28 -7.86
CA GLY A 913 -20.77 5.91 -8.76
C GLY A 913 -21.38 7.11 -9.47
N THR A 914 -22.07 6.81 -10.57
CA THR A 914 -22.87 7.75 -11.38
C THR A 914 -24.34 7.81 -10.94
N GLU A 915 -24.79 6.85 -10.13
CA GLU A 915 -26.19 6.67 -9.72
C GLU A 915 -26.29 6.09 -8.30
N TRP A 916 -27.46 6.22 -7.67
CA TRP A 916 -27.72 5.65 -6.34
C TRP A 916 -28.14 4.17 -6.44
N LYS A 917 -27.27 3.27 -5.97
CA LYS A 917 -27.45 1.80 -6.05
C LYS A 917 -27.31 1.06 -4.73
N TRP A 918 -27.41 1.80 -3.61
CA TRP A 918 -27.18 1.30 -2.27
C TRP A 918 -28.47 1.33 -1.45
N LYS A 919 -28.46 0.59 -0.33
CA LYS A 919 -29.46 0.78 0.74
C LYS A 919 -29.53 2.26 1.10
N MET A 920 -30.74 2.79 1.17
CA MET A 920 -31.01 4.18 1.52
C MET A 920 -31.48 4.21 2.97
N ASP A 921 -30.81 5.03 3.79
CA ASP A 921 -31.23 5.36 5.15
C ASP A 921 -32.18 6.57 5.09
N ASP A 922 -33.17 6.63 5.98
CA ASP A 922 -34.12 7.74 6.06
C ASP A 922 -33.45 9.05 6.54
N PRO A 923 -33.77 10.23 5.96
CA PRO A 923 -33.11 11.49 6.30
C PRO A 923 -33.33 11.95 7.75
N GLU A 924 -34.42 11.57 8.41
CA GLU A 924 -34.65 11.88 9.84
C GLU A 924 -33.70 11.08 10.72
N LEU A 925 -33.54 9.77 10.44
CA LEU A 925 -32.55 8.92 11.10
C LEU A 925 -31.12 9.45 10.89
N ILE A 926 -30.79 9.89 9.68
CA ILE A 926 -29.47 10.49 9.38
C ILE A 926 -29.29 11.78 10.21
N PHE A 927 -30.30 12.66 10.23
CA PHE A 927 -30.25 13.96 10.88
C PHE A 927 -30.12 13.87 12.41
N GLU A 928 -31.00 13.10 13.07
CA GLU A 928 -30.95 12.92 14.52
C GLU A 928 -29.65 12.23 14.96
N THR A 929 -29.20 11.22 14.22
CA THR A 929 -27.96 10.51 14.54
C THR A 929 -26.74 11.41 14.30
N ALA A 930 -26.77 12.31 13.30
CA ALA A 930 -25.71 13.31 13.09
C ALA A 930 -25.61 14.28 14.27
N LEU A 931 -26.74 14.86 14.72
CA LEU A 931 -26.77 15.73 15.89
C LEU A 931 -26.31 15.01 17.16
N LYS A 932 -26.84 13.81 17.43
CA LYS A 932 -26.47 12.99 18.60
C LYS A 932 -24.96 12.68 18.63
N ASN A 933 -24.37 12.34 17.48
CA ASN A 933 -22.93 12.11 17.35
C ASN A 933 -22.11 13.40 17.48
N GLN A 934 -22.57 14.52 16.92
CA GLN A 934 -21.95 15.84 17.07
C GLN A 934 -21.91 16.27 18.55
N TYR A 935 -23.04 16.20 19.26
CA TYR A 935 -23.11 16.53 20.69
C TYR A 935 -22.31 15.56 21.57
N SER A 936 -22.29 14.26 21.23
CA SER A 936 -21.41 13.29 21.90
C SER A 936 -19.94 13.69 21.74
N MET A 937 -19.49 13.98 20.52
CA MET A 937 -18.11 14.42 20.26
C MET A 937 -17.77 15.77 20.89
N ILE A 938 -18.72 16.69 21.06
CA ILE A 938 -18.48 17.97 21.76
C ILE A 938 -18.33 17.75 23.27
N ASN A 939 -19.15 16.88 23.86
CA ASN A 939 -19.02 16.53 25.28
C ASN A 939 -17.70 15.81 25.61
N GLU A 940 -17.10 15.08 24.66
CA GLU A 940 -15.74 14.53 24.79
C GLU A 940 -14.64 15.61 25.04
N PHE A 941 -14.91 16.90 24.77
CA PHE A 941 -13.98 18.02 25.07
C PHE A 941 -14.18 18.69 26.43
N LYS A 942 -15.18 18.28 27.22
CA LYS A 942 -15.48 18.89 28.52
C LYS A 942 -14.36 18.61 29.52
N GLY A 943 -13.65 19.67 29.93
CA GLY A 943 -12.47 19.58 30.81
C GLY A 943 -11.12 19.47 30.10
N VAL A 944 -11.08 19.49 28.77
CA VAL A 944 -9.81 19.51 28.01
C VAL A 944 -9.10 20.86 28.19
N PRO A 945 -7.78 20.89 28.48
CA PRO A 945 -7.06 22.14 28.71
C PRO A 945 -7.21 23.18 27.59
N GLY A 946 -7.53 24.41 28.01
CA GLY A 946 -7.72 25.57 27.15
C GLY A 946 -9.07 25.64 26.43
N VAL A 947 -10.03 24.75 26.69
CA VAL A 947 -11.40 24.87 26.16
C VAL A 947 -12.21 25.84 27.03
N LYS A 948 -12.89 26.84 26.43
CA LYS A 948 -13.75 27.80 27.13
C LYS A 948 -15.10 27.15 27.46
N LYS A 949 -15.65 27.38 28.66
CA LYS A 949 -16.95 26.79 29.08
C LYS A 949 -18.10 27.30 28.21
N GLU A 950 -18.21 28.63 28.06
CA GLU A 950 -19.21 29.29 27.21
C GLU A 950 -19.25 28.68 25.80
N ARG A 951 -18.07 28.47 25.18
CA ARG A 951 -17.96 27.88 23.84
C ARG A 951 -18.47 26.44 23.76
N ILE A 952 -18.43 25.64 24.84
CA ILE A 952 -19.08 24.31 24.86
C ILE A 952 -20.59 24.47 24.90
N GLU A 953 -21.11 25.36 25.74
CA GLU A 953 -22.54 25.61 25.91
C GLU A 953 -23.17 26.16 24.62
N GLU A 954 -22.48 27.06 23.93
CA GLU A 954 -22.81 27.52 22.57
C GLU A 954 -22.77 26.37 21.53
N ALA A 955 -21.74 25.51 21.58
CA ALA A 955 -21.55 24.43 20.62
C ALA A 955 -22.58 23.28 20.74
N LEU A 956 -23.20 23.11 21.92
CA LEU A 956 -24.35 22.22 22.11
C LEU A 956 -25.64 22.74 21.46
N ASN A 957 -25.60 23.90 20.81
CA ASN A 957 -26.66 24.45 19.97
C ASN A 957 -26.11 24.68 18.54
N VAL A 958 -26.13 23.62 17.72
CA VAL A 958 -25.68 23.64 16.31
C VAL A 958 -26.52 24.64 15.51
N LYS A 959 -25.85 25.55 14.80
CA LYS A 959 -26.48 26.56 13.93
C LYS A 959 -26.15 26.38 12.45
N HIS A 960 -25.08 25.66 12.12
CA HIS A 960 -24.61 25.53 10.75
C HIS A 960 -24.33 24.07 10.39
N CYS A 961 -24.70 23.67 9.16
CA CYS A 961 -24.44 22.35 8.63
C CYS A 961 -23.63 22.46 7.32
N ALA A 962 -22.39 21.99 7.37
CA ALA A 962 -21.51 21.90 6.21
C ALA A 962 -21.64 20.52 5.56
N LEU A 963 -22.40 20.47 4.47
CA LEU A 963 -22.58 19.31 3.60
C LEU A 963 -21.39 19.28 2.62
N SER A 964 -20.22 18.93 3.16
CA SER A 964 -18.95 18.94 2.43
C SER A 964 -17.91 17.96 2.99
N LEU A 965 -18.29 17.08 3.91
CA LEU A 965 -17.33 16.25 4.66
C LEU A 965 -16.62 15.23 3.76
N VAL A 966 -17.41 14.43 3.04
CA VAL A 966 -16.98 13.37 2.10
C VAL A 966 -18.03 13.24 1.01
N GLY A 967 -17.63 12.78 -0.17
CA GLY A 967 -18.55 12.43 -1.25
C GLY A 967 -19.25 13.64 -1.84
N GLU A 968 -20.38 13.38 -2.49
CA GLU A 968 -21.21 14.37 -3.16
C GLU A 968 -22.63 14.32 -2.59
N PRO A 969 -23.00 15.21 -1.65
CA PRO A 969 -24.30 15.21 -0.97
C PRO A 969 -25.51 15.23 -1.89
N ILE A 970 -25.42 15.89 -3.05
CA ILE A 970 -26.52 15.97 -4.03
C ILE A 970 -26.81 14.64 -4.74
N MET A 971 -25.95 13.63 -4.56
CA MET A 971 -26.17 12.26 -5.03
C MET A 971 -27.21 11.50 -4.18
N TYR A 972 -27.51 11.96 -2.96
CA TYR A 972 -28.51 11.33 -2.09
C TYR A 972 -29.94 11.70 -2.55
N PRO A 973 -30.82 10.73 -2.88
CA PRO A 973 -32.13 11.03 -3.47
C PRO A 973 -33.03 11.95 -2.64
N GLU A 974 -33.05 11.79 -1.31
CA GLU A 974 -33.87 12.60 -0.40
C GLU A 974 -33.17 13.86 0.13
N ILE A 975 -32.17 14.39 -0.59
CA ILE A 975 -31.41 15.59 -0.19
C ILE A 975 -32.32 16.80 0.11
N ASN A 976 -33.42 16.96 -0.61
CA ASN A 976 -34.41 18.03 -0.35
C ASN A 976 -35.09 17.86 1.03
N ARG A 977 -35.57 16.66 1.38
CA ARG A 977 -36.17 16.37 2.70
C ARG A 977 -35.13 16.54 3.83
N PHE A 978 -33.88 16.18 3.58
CA PHE A 978 -32.78 16.44 4.52
C PHE A 978 -32.50 17.95 4.72
N ILE A 979 -32.63 18.76 3.67
CA ILE A 979 -32.53 20.23 3.75
C ILE A 979 -33.71 20.82 4.53
N ASP A 980 -34.94 20.37 4.27
CA ASP A 980 -36.14 20.79 4.99
C ASP A 980 -36.00 20.55 6.51
N LEU A 981 -35.47 19.37 6.90
CA LEU A 981 -35.22 19.02 8.31
C LEU A 981 -34.20 19.96 8.97
N LEU A 982 -33.10 20.30 8.30
CA LEU A 982 -32.12 21.28 8.79
C LEU A 982 -32.78 22.65 9.04
N HIS A 983 -33.55 23.13 8.07
CA HIS A 983 -34.21 24.43 8.16
C HIS A 983 -35.31 24.46 9.22
N SER A 984 -36.05 23.36 9.41
CA SER A 984 -37.06 23.22 10.47
C SER A 984 -36.50 23.43 11.89
N LYS A 985 -35.21 23.15 12.09
CA LYS A 985 -34.50 23.36 13.38
C LYS A 985 -33.68 24.66 13.41
N LYS A 986 -33.87 25.56 12.44
CA LYS A 986 -33.07 26.80 12.25
C LYS A 986 -31.55 26.52 12.18
N ILE A 987 -31.17 25.51 11.39
CA ILE A 987 -29.78 25.17 11.05
C ILE A 987 -29.53 25.52 9.58
N SER A 988 -28.59 26.43 9.30
CA SER A 988 -28.27 26.87 7.94
C SER A 988 -27.50 25.81 7.15
N SER A 989 -27.80 25.64 5.85
CA SER A 989 -27.23 24.60 5.00
C SER A 989 -26.23 25.14 3.96
N PHE A 990 -25.02 24.60 3.98
CA PHE A 990 -23.94 24.89 3.03
C PHE A 990 -23.67 23.63 2.22
N LEU A 991 -24.17 23.56 0.98
CA LEU A 991 -24.12 22.36 0.13
C LEU A 991 -23.06 22.48 -0.97
N VAL A 992 -22.23 21.44 -1.13
CA VAL A 992 -21.20 21.36 -2.18
C VAL A 992 -21.53 20.27 -3.20
N THR A 993 -21.33 20.57 -4.48
CA THR A 993 -21.39 19.63 -5.61
C THR A 993 -20.22 19.86 -6.57
N ASN A 994 -19.82 18.82 -7.31
CA ASN A 994 -18.76 18.85 -8.32
C ASN A 994 -19.32 19.03 -9.75
N ALA A 995 -20.52 19.62 -9.86
CA ALA A 995 -21.19 19.94 -11.13
C ALA A 995 -21.41 18.72 -12.06
N GLN A 996 -21.57 17.52 -11.50
CA GLN A 996 -21.86 16.31 -12.28
C GLN A 996 -23.35 15.93 -12.35
N PHE A 997 -24.22 16.65 -11.63
CA PHE A 997 -25.65 16.31 -11.48
C PHE A 997 -26.58 17.51 -11.77
N PRO A 998 -26.61 18.04 -13.01
CA PRO A 998 -27.38 19.24 -13.35
C PRO A 998 -28.89 19.11 -13.08
N GLU A 999 -29.49 17.94 -13.34
CA GLU A 999 -30.90 17.66 -13.02
C GLU A 999 -31.20 17.73 -11.51
N ALA A 1000 -30.31 17.18 -10.68
CA ALA A 1000 -30.46 17.26 -9.23
C ALA A 1000 -30.24 18.70 -8.74
N MET A 1001 -29.35 19.49 -9.38
CA MET A 1001 -29.21 20.92 -9.10
C MET A 1001 -30.47 21.71 -9.47
N ARG A 1002 -31.10 21.44 -10.62
CA ARG A 1002 -32.40 22.06 -10.99
C ARG A 1002 -33.44 21.81 -9.91
N ASN A 1003 -33.62 20.55 -9.53
CA ASN A 1003 -34.61 20.11 -8.55
C ASN A 1003 -34.24 20.43 -7.08
N LEU A 1004 -33.06 20.99 -6.79
CA LEU A 1004 -32.63 21.35 -5.45
C LEU A 1004 -33.41 22.56 -4.90
N LYS A 1005 -34.01 22.41 -3.72
CA LYS A 1005 -34.64 23.49 -2.93
C LYS A 1005 -33.63 24.59 -2.54
N PRO A 1006 -34.09 25.79 -2.16
CA PRO A 1006 -33.21 26.85 -1.65
C PRO A 1006 -32.36 26.37 -0.44
N VAL A 1007 -31.04 26.42 -0.57
CA VAL A 1007 -30.08 26.25 0.55
C VAL A 1007 -29.50 27.60 0.93
N THR A 1008 -28.94 27.73 2.14
CA THR A 1008 -28.36 29.01 2.60
C THR A 1008 -27.25 29.49 1.69
N GLN A 1009 -26.42 28.55 1.21
CA GLN A 1009 -25.39 28.81 0.22
C GLN A 1009 -25.05 27.54 -0.57
N LEU A 1010 -25.09 27.63 -1.91
CA LEU A 1010 -24.82 26.54 -2.84
C LEU A 1010 -23.44 26.71 -3.47
N TYR A 1011 -22.57 25.72 -3.31
CA TYR A 1011 -21.20 25.70 -3.82
C TYR A 1011 -21.06 24.72 -4.98
N VAL A 1012 -20.41 25.17 -6.04
CA VAL A 1012 -19.88 24.32 -7.09
C VAL A 1012 -18.35 24.28 -6.98
N SER A 1013 -17.76 23.09 -6.93
CA SER A 1013 -16.32 22.88 -7.09
C SER A 1013 -15.94 23.18 -8.54
N VAL A 1014 -15.03 24.14 -8.73
CA VAL A 1014 -14.56 24.64 -10.04
C VAL A 1014 -13.04 24.53 -10.02
N ASP A 1015 -12.54 23.29 -10.00
CA ASP A 1015 -11.12 22.99 -9.78
C ASP A 1015 -10.30 22.87 -11.09
N ALA A 1016 -10.96 22.98 -12.25
CA ALA A 1016 -10.34 23.06 -13.57
C ALA A 1016 -11.23 23.81 -14.59
N PRO A 1017 -10.67 24.63 -15.49
CA PRO A 1017 -11.48 25.46 -16.40
C PRO A 1017 -11.60 24.95 -17.85
N THR A 1018 -10.96 23.83 -18.19
CA THR A 1018 -10.99 23.20 -19.53
C THR A 1018 -11.40 21.72 -19.44
N LYS A 1019 -11.89 21.13 -20.54
CA LYS A 1019 -12.28 19.70 -20.61
C LYS A 1019 -11.10 18.79 -20.23
N GLU A 1020 -9.93 19.11 -20.77
CA GLU A 1020 -8.67 18.38 -20.63
C GLU A 1020 -8.17 18.46 -19.19
N SER A 1021 -8.16 19.66 -18.61
CA SER A 1021 -7.76 19.85 -17.21
C SER A 1021 -8.76 19.25 -16.23
N LEU A 1022 -10.07 19.26 -16.52
CA LEU A 1022 -11.08 18.61 -15.68
C LEU A 1022 -10.94 17.07 -15.71
N LYS A 1023 -10.67 16.48 -16.88
CA LYS A 1023 -10.35 15.04 -17.01
C LYS A 1023 -9.06 14.67 -16.25
N ARG A 1024 -8.02 15.52 -16.36
CA ARG A 1024 -6.70 15.36 -15.73
C ARG A 1024 -6.72 15.51 -14.21
N ILE A 1025 -7.41 16.53 -13.69
CA ILE A 1025 -7.45 16.92 -12.28
C ILE A 1025 -8.57 16.18 -11.57
N ASP A 1026 -9.81 16.31 -12.01
CA ASP A 1026 -10.98 15.86 -11.26
C ASP A 1026 -11.35 14.40 -11.53
N ARG A 1027 -10.96 13.86 -12.69
CA ARG A 1027 -11.18 12.46 -13.08
C ARG A 1027 -12.65 12.02 -12.87
N PRO A 1028 -13.62 12.70 -13.50
CA PRO A 1028 -15.04 12.34 -13.44
C PRO A 1028 -15.32 10.96 -14.03
N LEU A 1029 -16.39 10.31 -13.57
CA LEU A 1029 -16.83 8.99 -14.07
C LEU A 1029 -17.84 9.04 -15.23
N PHE A 1030 -18.49 10.18 -15.45
CA PHE A 1030 -19.41 10.38 -16.56
C PHE A 1030 -18.64 10.52 -17.89
N LYS A 1031 -19.20 10.04 -19.01
CA LYS A 1031 -18.63 10.28 -20.35
C LYS A 1031 -18.95 11.69 -20.85
N ASP A 1032 -20.14 12.17 -20.52
CA ASP A 1032 -20.70 13.50 -20.79
C ASP A 1032 -20.27 14.56 -19.74
N TYR A 1033 -19.22 14.29 -18.95
CA TYR A 1033 -18.77 15.09 -17.80
C TYR A 1033 -18.63 16.59 -18.09
N TRP A 1034 -18.09 16.96 -19.25
CA TRP A 1034 -17.87 18.37 -19.61
C TRP A 1034 -19.17 19.10 -19.93
N GLN A 1035 -20.11 18.45 -20.61
CA GLN A 1035 -21.42 19.05 -20.88
C GLN A 1035 -22.24 19.17 -19.58
N ARG A 1036 -22.26 18.10 -18.75
CA ARG A 1036 -22.86 18.12 -17.41
C ARG A 1036 -22.31 19.25 -16.53
N TYR A 1037 -21.01 19.48 -16.61
CA TYR A 1037 -20.33 20.54 -15.90
C TYR A 1037 -20.83 21.91 -16.36
N LEU A 1038 -20.78 22.21 -17.67
CA LEU A 1038 -21.30 23.48 -18.21
C LEU A 1038 -22.79 23.68 -17.92
N ASP A 1039 -23.62 22.64 -18.01
CA ASP A 1039 -25.04 22.72 -17.68
C ASP A 1039 -25.28 22.99 -16.18
N SER A 1040 -24.46 22.41 -15.30
CA SER A 1040 -24.50 22.70 -13.87
C SER A 1040 -24.12 24.16 -13.57
N LEU A 1041 -23.19 24.75 -14.33
CA LEU A 1041 -22.85 26.19 -14.22
C LEU A 1041 -23.99 27.09 -14.73
N ARG A 1042 -24.67 26.71 -15.82
CA ARG A 1042 -25.88 27.41 -16.30
C ARG A 1042 -27.00 27.37 -15.26
N VAL A 1043 -27.28 26.19 -14.70
CA VAL A 1043 -28.27 25.99 -13.63
C VAL A 1043 -27.90 26.74 -12.35
N LEU A 1044 -26.62 27.01 -12.08
CA LEU A 1044 -26.22 27.84 -10.94
C LEU A 1044 -26.65 29.32 -11.13
N ASN A 1045 -26.56 29.86 -12.35
CA ASN A 1045 -27.01 31.21 -12.71
C ASN A 1045 -28.55 31.36 -12.59
N GLU A 1046 -29.30 30.27 -12.80
CA GLU A 1046 -30.75 30.22 -12.62
C GLU A 1046 -31.19 30.24 -11.14
N LYS A 1047 -30.30 29.94 -10.18
CA LYS A 1047 -30.62 29.91 -8.75
C LYS A 1047 -30.57 31.31 -8.13
N ARG A 1048 -31.65 31.67 -7.42
CA ARG A 1048 -31.80 32.97 -6.74
C ARG A 1048 -31.13 33.06 -5.36
N GLN A 1049 -30.88 31.91 -4.71
CA GLN A 1049 -30.14 31.81 -3.45
C GLN A 1049 -28.65 32.15 -3.63
N ARG A 1050 -27.90 32.33 -2.54
CA ARG A 1050 -26.45 32.58 -2.62
C ARG A 1050 -25.69 31.43 -3.31
N THR A 1051 -24.91 31.77 -4.32
CA THR A 1051 -24.13 30.83 -5.14
C THR A 1051 -22.62 31.08 -5.02
N VAL A 1052 -21.81 30.02 -5.09
CA VAL A 1052 -20.36 30.10 -4.90
C VAL A 1052 -19.62 29.20 -5.88
N TYR A 1053 -18.65 29.74 -6.59
CA TYR A 1053 -17.59 28.94 -7.21
C TYR A 1053 -16.48 28.71 -6.19
N ARG A 1054 -16.01 27.47 -6.05
CA ARG A 1054 -14.94 27.12 -5.12
C ARG A 1054 -13.76 26.54 -5.90
N LEU A 1055 -12.64 27.26 -5.92
CA LEU A 1055 -11.43 26.95 -6.69
C LEU A 1055 -10.34 26.42 -5.74
N THR A 1056 -9.91 25.18 -5.91
CA THR A 1056 -8.77 24.58 -5.21
C THR A 1056 -7.51 24.72 -6.08
N LEU A 1057 -6.69 25.72 -5.78
CA LEU A 1057 -5.46 25.96 -6.53
C LEU A 1057 -4.37 24.94 -6.18
N VAL A 1058 -3.85 24.29 -7.22
CA VAL A 1058 -2.78 23.29 -7.19
C VAL A 1058 -1.65 23.80 -8.08
N LYS A 1059 -0.52 24.15 -7.47
CA LYS A 1059 0.61 24.78 -8.16
C LYS A 1059 1.19 23.84 -9.22
N GLY A 1060 1.32 24.34 -10.46
CA GLY A 1060 1.75 23.59 -11.63
C GLY A 1060 0.70 22.63 -12.20
N TRP A 1061 -0.58 22.81 -11.85
CA TRP A 1061 -1.69 22.02 -12.42
C TRP A 1061 -2.83 22.86 -12.98
N ASN A 1062 -3.27 23.90 -12.28
CA ASN A 1062 -4.41 24.75 -12.67
C ASN A 1062 -4.19 26.26 -12.40
N THR A 1063 -2.95 26.67 -12.16
CA THR A 1063 -2.58 28.05 -11.80
C THR A 1063 -2.39 29.01 -13.00
N GLU A 1064 -2.50 28.51 -14.24
CA GLU A 1064 -2.12 29.22 -15.47
C GLU A 1064 -3.31 29.48 -16.43
N GLU A 1065 -4.45 28.78 -16.26
CA GLU A 1065 -5.60 28.80 -17.17
C GLU A 1065 -6.62 29.92 -16.83
N ILE A 1066 -6.15 31.16 -16.66
CA ILE A 1066 -6.93 32.28 -16.08
C ILE A 1066 -8.05 32.78 -17.01
N GLU A 1067 -7.78 32.92 -18.31
CA GLU A 1067 -8.77 33.30 -19.34
C GLU A 1067 -9.97 32.34 -19.37
N GLN A 1068 -9.70 31.05 -19.19
CA GLN A 1068 -10.71 29.99 -19.20
C GLN A 1068 -11.55 30.04 -17.91
N TYR A 1069 -10.94 30.28 -16.73
CA TYR A 1069 -11.70 30.55 -15.51
C TYR A 1069 -12.60 31.78 -15.64
N ALA A 1070 -12.10 32.88 -16.19
CA ALA A 1070 -12.90 34.10 -16.40
C ALA A 1070 -14.10 33.84 -17.35
N SER A 1071 -13.92 32.96 -18.33
CA SER A 1071 -14.99 32.51 -19.22
C SER A 1071 -16.07 31.69 -18.51
N LEU A 1072 -15.69 30.74 -17.62
CA LEU A 1072 -16.63 29.97 -16.82
C LEU A 1072 -17.35 30.81 -15.75
N ILE A 1073 -16.68 31.80 -15.18
CA ILE A 1073 -17.27 32.77 -14.23
C ILE A 1073 -18.32 33.62 -14.95
N SER A 1074 -18.01 34.06 -16.17
CA SER A 1074 -18.96 34.82 -17.02
C SER A 1074 -20.20 34.01 -17.42
N LEU A 1075 -20.09 32.67 -17.53
CA LEU A 1075 -21.19 31.76 -17.85
C LEU A 1075 -22.18 31.58 -16.67
N GLY A 1076 -21.67 31.30 -15.47
CA GLY A 1076 -22.49 30.97 -14.30
C GLY A 1076 -22.77 32.11 -13.32
N LYS A 1077 -22.06 33.25 -13.45
CA LYS A 1077 -22.18 34.47 -12.64
C LYS A 1077 -22.44 34.23 -11.14
N PRO A 1078 -21.57 33.46 -10.45
CA PRO A 1078 -21.73 33.17 -9.03
C PRO A 1078 -21.68 34.44 -8.18
N ASP A 1079 -22.37 34.47 -7.05
CA ASP A 1079 -22.31 35.61 -6.11
C ASP A 1079 -20.90 35.82 -5.53
N PHE A 1080 -20.19 34.71 -5.28
CA PHE A 1080 -18.89 34.67 -4.64
C PHE A 1080 -17.95 33.66 -5.32
N ILE A 1081 -16.64 33.93 -5.26
CA ILE A 1081 -15.59 33.02 -5.73
C ILE A 1081 -14.63 32.77 -4.56
N GLU A 1082 -14.74 31.58 -3.96
CA GLU A 1082 -13.89 31.11 -2.86
C GLU A 1082 -12.61 30.49 -3.45
N ILE A 1083 -11.51 31.23 -3.42
CA ILE A 1083 -10.21 30.79 -3.95
C ILE A 1083 -9.35 30.29 -2.79
N LYS A 1084 -8.88 29.03 -2.86
CA LYS A 1084 -8.18 28.35 -1.77
C LYS A 1084 -7.00 27.53 -2.26
N GLY A 1085 -5.86 27.63 -1.59
CA GLY A 1085 -4.72 26.75 -1.82
C GLY A 1085 -4.97 25.30 -1.39
N VAL A 1086 -4.53 24.33 -2.21
CA VAL A 1086 -4.56 22.90 -1.85
C VAL A 1086 -3.75 22.65 -0.57
N THR A 1087 -4.28 21.82 0.32
CA THR A 1087 -3.59 21.44 1.58
C THR A 1087 -3.01 20.05 1.42
N TYR A 1088 -1.69 19.89 1.60
CA TYR A 1088 -1.05 18.57 1.53
C TYR A 1088 -1.58 17.64 2.63
N CYS A 1089 -2.02 16.45 2.25
CA CYS A 1089 -2.61 15.45 3.15
C CYS A 1089 -1.71 14.22 3.40
N GLY A 1090 -0.46 14.27 2.94
CA GLY A 1090 0.49 13.15 2.99
C GLY A 1090 0.58 12.36 1.68
N GLU A 1091 1.58 11.50 1.60
CA GLU A 1091 1.79 10.62 0.45
C GLU A 1091 0.72 9.54 0.42
N SER A 1092 0.00 9.42 -0.70
CA SER A 1092 -0.88 8.28 -0.98
C SER A 1092 -0.46 7.64 -2.30
N ASN A 1093 -0.50 6.31 -2.37
CA ASN A 1093 0.05 5.52 -3.49
C ASN A 1093 -0.59 5.81 -4.87
N ALA A 1094 -1.59 6.70 -4.94
CA ALA A 1094 -2.30 7.08 -6.17
C ALA A 1094 -2.28 8.60 -6.47
N SER A 1095 -1.65 9.43 -5.61
CA SER A 1095 -1.60 10.89 -5.75
C SER A 1095 -0.18 11.37 -6.06
N THR A 1096 0.03 11.91 -7.26
CA THR A 1096 1.32 12.48 -7.72
C THR A 1096 1.63 13.88 -7.16
N LEU A 1097 0.77 14.42 -6.30
CA LEU A 1097 0.99 15.73 -5.67
C LEU A 1097 1.98 15.63 -4.51
N THR A 1098 2.87 16.62 -4.41
CA THR A 1098 3.86 16.75 -3.33
C THR A 1098 3.65 18.07 -2.57
N MET A 1099 4.45 18.31 -1.52
CA MET A 1099 4.52 19.62 -0.87
C MET A 1099 4.87 20.78 -1.82
N GLN A 1100 5.51 20.52 -2.97
CA GLN A 1100 5.83 21.57 -3.96
C GLN A 1100 4.60 22.08 -4.71
N ASN A 1101 3.50 21.32 -4.72
CA ASN A 1101 2.24 21.68 -5.38
C ASN A 1101 1.29 22.50 -4.49
N VAL A 1102 1.66 22.76 -3.23
CA VAL A 1102 0.95 23.66 -2.31
C VAL A 1102 1.34 25.10 -2.61
N PRO A 1103 0.41 25.97 -3.05
CA PRO A 1103 0.73 27.38 -3.29
C PRO A 1103 0.83 28.18 -1.98
N TRP A 1104 1.79 29.10 -1.94
CA TRP A 1104 1.95 30.07 -0.86
C TRP A 1104 0.91 31.20 -0.96
N TYR A 1105 0.65 31.91 0.15
CA TYR A 1105 -0.36 32.97 0.18
C TYR A 1105 -0.16 34.03 -0.94
N ASN A 1106 1.08 34.46 -1.15
CA ASN A 1106 1.42 35.47 -2.16
C ASN A 1106 1.21 34.97 -3.60
N GLU A 1107 1.32 33.66 -3.83
CA GLU A 1107 1.09 33.06 -5.16
C GLU A 1107 -0.42 33.00 -5.46
N ILE A 1108 -1.23 32.69 -4.44
CA ILE A 1108 -2.69 32.77 -4.53
C ILE A 1108 -3.11 34.22 -4.77
N LEU A 1109 -2.56 35.18 -4.00
CA LEU A 1109 -2.85 36.60 -4.19
C LEU A 1109 -2.48 37.10 -5.60
N GLY A 1110 -1.35 36.65 -6.15
CA GLY A 1110 -0.98 36.92 -7.55
C GLY A 1110 -2.03 36.42 -8.56
N PHE A 1111 -2.49 35.19 -8.40
CA PHE A 1111 -3.58 34.61 -9.21
C PHE A 1111 -4.91 35.36 -9.04
N VAL A 1112 -5.29 35.73 -7.81
CA VAL A 1112 -6.53 36.49 -7.55
C VAL A 1112 -6.46 37.89 -8.16
N ASN A 1113 -5.32 38.56 -8.11
CA ASN A 1113 -5.13 39.87 -8.74
C ASN A 1113 -5.29 39.80 -10.27
N GLN A 1114 -4.63 38.83 -10.91
CA GLN A 1114 -4.76 38.59 -12.36
C GLN A 1114 -6.20 38.22 -12.76
N MET A 1115 -6.89 37.43 -11.93
CA MET A 1115 -8.32 37.11 -12.12
C MET A 1115 -9.21 38.35 -11.92
N GLN A 1116 -8.91 39.20 -10.95
CA GLN A 1116 -9.62 40.48 -10.74
C GLN A 1116 -9.44 41.41 -11.93
N GLU A 1117 -8.23 41.54 -12.51
CA GLU A 1117 -8.00 42.38 -13.69
C GLU A 1117 -8.91 42.00 -14.87
N LYS A 1118 -9.12 40.70 -15.12
CA LYS A 1118 -10.03 40.21 -16.17
C LYS A 1118 -11.51 40.44 -15.83
N LEU A 1119 -11.87 40.41 -14.55
CA LEU A 1119 -13.27 40.47 -14.06
C LEU A 1119 -13.63 41.82 -13.43
N ALA A 1120 -12.77 42.83 -13.59
CA ALA A 1120 -12.77 44.10 -12.84
C ALA A 1120 -14.05 44.93 -13.00
N HIS A 1121 -14.91 44.61 -13.97
CA HIS A 1121 -16.22 45.24 -14.13
C HIS A 1121 -17.24 44.69 -13.11
N GLU A 1122 -17.31 43.37 -12.91
CA GLU A 1122 -18.36 42.70 -12.11
C GLU A 1122 -17.91 42.26 -10.71
N TYR A 1123 -16.63 41.91 -10.53
CA TYR A 1123 -16.07 41.34 -9.30
C TYR A 1123 -14.96 42.20 -8.69
N GLU A 1124 -14.74 42.05 -7.38
CA GLU A 1124 -13.70 42.74 -6.60
C GLU A 1124 -13.28 41.86 -5.41
N ILE A 1125 -12.02 41.95 -4.95
CA ILE A 1125 -11.54 41.28 -3.73
C ILE A 1125 -12.21 41.91 -2.52
N THR A 1126 -12.81 41.09 -1.65
CA THR A 1126 -13.54 41.56 -0.48
C THR A 1126 -12.92 41.14 0.83
N CYS A 1127 -12.52 39.87 0.95
CA CYS A 1127 -12.04 39.28 2.20
C CYS A 1127 -10.83 38.39 1.95
N GLU A 1128 -9.92 38.36 2.93
CA GLU A 1128 -8.84 37.37 3.01
C GLU A 1128 -8.97 36.55 4.29
N HIS A 1129 -8.42 35.34 4.32
CA HIS A 1129 -8.11 34.65 5.57
C HIS A 1129 -6.74 33.99 5.44
N GLN A 1130 -5.70 34.78 5.73
CA GLN A 1130 -4.31 34.43 5.49
C GLN A 1130 -3.92 33.10 6.15
N HIS A 1131 -4.40 32.84 7.37
CA HIS A 1131 -4.12 31.59 8.12
C HIS A 1131 -4.82 30.33 7.55
N SER A 1132 -5.56 30.43 6.44
CA SER A 1132 -6.05 29.26 5.67
C SER A 1132 -5.62 29.26 4.20
N ASN A 1133 -4.79 30.21 3.76
CA ASN A 1133 -4.48 30.44 2.35
C ASN A 1133 -5.77 30.53 1.50
N CYS A 1134 -6.72 31.37 1.93
CA CYS A 1134 -8.01 31.62 1.28
C CYS A 1134 -8.21 33.10 0.97
N LEU A 1135 -8.79 33.41 -0.19
CA LEU A 1135 -9.24 34.73 -0.63
C LEU A 1135 -10.67 34.66 -1.19
N LEU A 1136 -11.40 35.77 -1.11
CA LEU A 1136 -12.78 35.91 -1.59
C LEU A 1136 -12.88 37.06 -2.59
N LEU A 1137 -13.27 36.74 -3.83
CA LEU A 1137 -13.88 37.71 -4.73
C LEU A 1137 -15.40 37.70 -4.52
N SER A 1138 -16.04 38.86 -4.48
CA SER A 1138 -17.51 38.96 -4.46
C SER A 1138 -18.01 39.77 -5.65
N HIS A 1139 -19.21 39.44 -6.14
CA HIS A 1139 -19.89 40.27 -7.14
C HIS A 1139 -20.27 41.63 -6.53
N LYS A 1140 -20.05 42.72 -7.26
CA LYS A 1140 -20.23 44.10 -6.74
C LYS A 1140 -21.66 44.44 -6.28
N LYS A 1141 -22.66 43.62 -6.58
CA LYS A 1141 -24.02 43.75 -6.01
C LYS A 1141 -24.07 43.66 -4.47
N PHE A 1142 -23.05 43.08 -3.84
CA PHE A 1142 -22.88 43.07 -2.38
C PHE A 1142 -22.11 44.29 -1.83
N LYS A 1143 -21.81 45.29 -2.67
CA LYS A 1143 -21.15 46.54 -2.30
C LYS A 1143 -22.17 47.69 -2.28
N ILE A 1144 -22.76 47.96 -1.12
CA ILE A 1144 -23.82 48.96 -0.93
C ILE A 1144 -23.20 50.17 -0.23
N ASN A 1145 -23.39 51.37 -0.80
CA ASN A 1145 -22.80 52.62 -0.28
C ASN A 1145 -21.26 52.54 -0.07
N ASN A 1146 -20.57 51.80 -0.95
CA ASN A 1146 -19.14 51.45 -0.86
C ASN A 1146 -18.73 50.54 0.32
N GLU A 1147 -19.69 50.00 1.08
CA GLU A 1147 -19.47 49.01 2.14
C GLU A 1147 -19.86 47.60 1.68
N TRP A 1148 -19.19 46.57 2.20
CA TRP A 1148 -19.42 45.17 1.81
C TRP A 1148 -20.42 44.45 2.73
N TYR A 1149 -21.26 43.60 2.11
CA TYR A 1149 -22.32 42.83 2.76
C TYR A 1149 -22.21 41.32 2.45
N THR A 1150 -21.01 40.75 2.66
CA THR A 1150 -20.73 39.32 2.44
C THR A 1150 -21.24 38.41 3.55
N PHE A 1151 -21.53 38.94 4.76
CA PHE A 1151 -22.08 38.15 5.85
C PHE A 1151 -23.54 37.76 5.57
N ILE A 1152 -24.01 36.73 6.29
CA ILE A 1152 -25.34 36.14 6.12
C ILE A 1152 -26.19 36.51 7.33
N ASP A 1153 -27.38 37.06 7.08
CA ASP A 1153 -28.43 37.14 8.09
C ASP A 1153 -29.14 35.77 8.17
N TYR A 1154 -28.69 34.96 9.14
CA TYR A 1154 -29.20 33.60 9.32
C TYR A 1154 -30.65 33.57 9.81
N GLU A 1155 -31.09 34.58 10.57
CA GLU A 1155 -32.44 34.57 11.14
C GLU A 1155 -33.45 34.94 10.05
N LYS A 1156 -33.18 36.01 9.29
CA LYS A 1156 -33.98 36.41 8.13
C LYS A 1156 -33.95 35.37 7.02
N PHE A 1157 -32.84 34.66 6.80
CA PHE A 1157 -32.82 33.51 5.88
C PHE A 1157 -33.82 32.41 6.29
N HIS A 1158 -33.88 32.08 7.59
CA HIS A 1158 -34.80 31.05 8.09
C HIS A 1158 -36.27 31.47 8.03
N GLU A 1159 -36.56 32.76 8.10
CA GLU A 1159 -37.90 33.31 7.84
C GLU A 1159 -38.27 33.20 6.34
N LEU A 1160 -37.42 33.72 5.45
CA LEU A 1160 -37.65 33.68 4.00
C LEU A 1160 -37.80 32.26 3.44
N VAL A 1161 -37.06 31.27 3.97
CA VAL A 1161 -37.23 29.86 3.58
C VAL A 1161 -38.51 29.24 4.14
N LYS A 1162 -38.94 29.63 5.35
CA LYS A 1162 -40.22 29.17 5.89
C LYS A 1162 -41.38 29.69 5.03
N ASP A 1163 -41.34 30.98 4.68
CA ASP A 1163 -42.35 31.59 3.81
C ASP A 1163 -42.32 31.02 2.39
N TYR A 1164 -41.13 30.71 1.85
CA TYR A 1164 -40.98 29.95 0.60
C TYR A 1164 -41.64 28.56 0.69
N GLY A 1165 -41.47 27.85 1.81
CA GLY A 1165 -42.02 26.52 2.03
C GLY A 1165 -43.54 26.49 2.24
N GLU A 1166 -44.10 27.50 2.89
CA GLU A 1166 -45.53 27.60 3.22
C GLU A 1166 -46.35 28.32 2.13
N ASN A 1167 -45.80 29.39 1.55
CA ASN A 1167 -46.50 30.32 0.64
C ASN A 1167 -45.89 30.39 -0.78
N GLY A 1168 -44.77 29.71 -1.05
CA GLY A 1168 -44.08 29.75 -2.35
C GLY A 1168 -43.34 31.07 -2.65
N THR A 1169 -43.22 31.98 -1.68
CA THR A 1169 -42.66 33.32 -1.85
C THR A 1169 -41.19 33.26 -2.28
N GLN A 1170 -40.89 33.78 -3.46
CA GLN A 1170 -39.54 33.81 -4.01
C GLN A 1170 -38.68 34.90 -3.36
N PHE A 1171 -37.48 34.56 -2.92
CA PHE A 1171 -36.48 35.48 -2.39
C PHE A 1171 -35.15 35.39 -3.18
N THR A 1172 -34.21 36.28 -2.89
CA THR A 1172 -32.92 36.40 -3.58
C THR A 1172 -31.75 36.47 -2.61
N SER A 1173 -30.53 36.34 -3.12
CA SER A 1173 -29.30 36.40 -2.33
C SER A 1173 -29.01 37.76 -1.68
N LEU A 1174 -29.73 38.83 -2.07
CA LEU A 1174 -29.69 40.16 -1.48
C LEU A 1174 -30.65 40.35 -0.29
N ASP A 1175 -31.65 39.49 -0.12
CA ASP A 1175 -32.68 39.70 0.91
C ASP A 1175 -32.20 39.36 2.32
N TYR A 1176 -31.18 38.50 2.47
CA TYR A 1176 -30.66 37.99 3.74
C TYR A 1176 -29.17 38.30 3.95
N ILE A 1177 -28.76 39.53 3.61
CA ILE A 1177 -27.37 40.00 3.73
C ILE A 1177 -27.12 40.72 5.05
N ALA A 1178 -25.91 40.54 5.60
CA ALA A 1178 -25.40 41.28 6.74
C ALA A 1178 -24.04 41.93 6.40
N LYS A 1179 -23.73 43.05 7.09
CA LYS A 1179 -22.53 43.84 6.84
C LYS A 1179 -21.26 43.06 7.22
N THR A 1180 -20.25 43.09 6.35
CA THR A 1180 -18.95 42.45 6.59
C THR A 1180 -18.17 43.23 7.67
N PRO A 1181 -17.63 42.57 8.72
CA PRO A 1181 -16.79 43.21 9.73
C PRO A 1181 -15.49 43.78 9.15
N SER A 1182 -14.99 44.88 9.70
CA SER A 1182 -13.76 45.54 9.20
C SER A 1182 -12.51 44.66 9.28
N TRP A 1183 -12.39 43.80 10.29
CA TRP A 1183 -11.28 42.84 10.45
C TRP A 1183 -11.30 41.69 9.43
N ALA A 1184 -12.43 41.49 8.74
CA ALA A 1184 -12.60 40.46 7.72
C ALA A 1184 -12.26 40.96 6.31
N LEU A 1185 -12.20 42.28 6.12
CA LEU A 1185 -11.92 42.89 4.82
C LEU A 1185 -10.45 42.67 4.40
N PHE A 1186 -10.23 42.59 3.10
CA PHE A 1186 -8.89 42.55 2.50
C PHE A 1186 -8.10 43.84 2.83
N GLY A 1187 -6.83 43.69 3.19
CA GLY A 1187 -5.98 44.80 3.65
C GLY A 1187 -6.19 45.19 5.12
N SER A 1188 -7.02 44.45 5.87
CA SER A 1188 -7.15 44.63 7.33
C SER A 1188 -5.86 44.24 8.06
N LYS A 1189 -5.58 44.89 9.19
CA LYS A 1189 -4.42 44.60 10.04
C LYS A 1189 -4.47 43.17 10.60
N GLU A 1190 -5.68 42.65 10.77
CA GLU A 1190 -6.00 41.34 11.30
C GLU A 1190 -5.84 40.22 10.24
N ALA A 1191 -5.76 40.57 8.95
CA ALA A 1191 -5.69 39.67 7.79
C ALA A 1191 -6.76 38.55 7.84
N GLY A 1192 -7.98 38.95 8.22
CA GLY A 1192 -9.14 38.08 8.31
C GLY A 1192 -9.30 37.28 9.61
N PHE A 1193 -8.39 37.40 10.57
CA PHE A 1193 -8.46 36.66 11.83
C PHE A 1193 -9.30 37.42 12.88
N ASP A 1194 -10.36 36.80 13.39
CA ASP A 1194 -11.26 37.42 14.37
C ASP A 1194 -10.50 37.96 15.61
N PRO A 1195 -10.55 39.28 15.91
CA PRO A 1195 -9.86 39.87 17.05
C PRO A 1195 -10.43 39.47 18.42
N VAL A 1196 -11.59 38.79 18.48
CA VAL A 1196 -12.15 38.20 19.71
C VAL A 1196 -11.42 36.89 20.10
N GLU A 1197 -10.65 36.30 19.18
CA GLU A 1197 -9.96 35.02 19.36
C GLU A 1197 -8.42 35.20 19.46
N GLU A 1198 -7.72 34.28 20.11
CA GLU A 1198 -6.29 34.37 20.39
C GLU A 1198 -5.44 33.65 19.32
N ARG A 1199 -4.64 34.39 18.55
CA ARG A 1199 -3.74 33.81 17.52
C ARG A 1199 -2.53 33.10 18.15
N HIS A 1200 -2.73 31.84 18.54
CA HIS A 1200 -1.72 31.02 19.22
C HIS A 1200 -0.56 30.55 18.30
N MET A 1201 0.44 31.41 18.12
CA MET A 1201 1.69 31.09 17.41
C MET A 1201 2.56 30.06 18.16
N ARG A 1202 3.22 29.15 17.43
CA ARG A 1202 4.13 28.13 18.03
C ARG A 1202 5.47 28.77 18.43
N LYS A 1203 5.68 29.04 19.72
CA LYS A 1203 6.96 29.55 20.23
C LYS A 1203 8.13 28.60 19.88
N LYS A 1204 9.22 29.17 19.34
CA LYS A 1204 10.40 28.53 18.71
C LYS A 1204 10.23 27.96 17.29
N LYS A 1205 10.25 28.85 16.30
CA LYS A 1205 11.21 28.86 15.18
C LYS A 1205 11.44 30.32 14.74
N LYS A 1206 12.43 30.59 13.87
CA LYS A 1206 12.48 31.86 13.11
C LYS A 1206 11.22 31.95 12.25
N ASP A 1207 10.81 33.17 11.92
CA ASP A 1207 9.58 33.40 11.16
C ASP A 1207 9.75 32.98 9.70
N ILE A 1208 9.39 31.73 9.42
CA ILE A 1208 9.10 31.21 8.08
C ILE A 1208 7.58 31.29 7.96
N SER A 1209 7.08 32.51 7.77
CA SER A 1209 5.67 32.86 7.85
C SER A 1209 4.85 32.14 6.77
N GLY A 1210 3.99 31.20 7.19
CA GLY A 1210 3.19 30.39 6.25
C GLY A 1210 2.48 29.14 6.81
N CYS A 1211 2.48 28.90 8.13
CA CYS A 1211 1.72 27.82 8.79
C CYS A 1211 1.38 28.12 10.26
#